data_AF-A0A8H5RBY1-F1
#
_entry.id   AF-A0A8H5RBY1-F1
#
_cell.length_a   1.000
_cell.length_b   1.000
_cell.length_c   1.000
_cell.angle_alpha   90.00
_cell.angle_beta   90.00
_cell.angle_gamma   90.00
#
_symmetry.space_group_name_H-M   'P 1'
#
loop_
_entity.id
_entity.type
_entity.pdbx_description
1 polymer ?
#
loop_
_entity_poly.entity_id
_entity_poly.type
_entity_poly.pdbx_seq_one_letter_code
_entity_poly.pdbx_strand_id
1 'polypeptide(L)'
;MDVSTESRPVGNNPWNRDIGMNTDILEPGDSLETCPNAEWYAQTSLARRLKAVSEFQASMKLPRPSDTKMSRKDQLFRIVFAFFHGLGLKKCFSPYCDSFRQRLNPAVPLCRWEQLRESVMTLVGCWFPGSQNAALELLISRIRNPNASLSPETVPHSTPLSGIDIGRFIFSRVLDGPHTEEDTQVMMEVISVIDWLRYLWVPESIVGRQAQWESQWPFIHDLRLREHIREAIKAIQEPCFQRLNICPHWIWNLAVSRGGQYDSMQSILCHLLEPCLNFQPLRKRHDDCNEQMCLLANEESTGASQLHKCQAQDCPVVQVNVDILADAYRAVERPIPWLQTAWDISDRPPEYRDGEVSHLRLAEFDDAYMAVSHVWSDGTGVGARKQGEVNSCLLEYWSSIAGTLGCKGLWWDSICLPIHKDSRRKALDIMLENFEKAKYLVIHDQDLASLPYPGRHEAAIAIVLSTWFTRGWTAAELYSCRKGDRKIKFIFKHPVASNDIGPFLVDIEDIIWDEDSLTETSRHIPILAEMSASRIIKELLVNIENFSGLKRILETRSTTWEKDRVVVASLLVLQKTNIDSSMTTPQLTRSILSELGDFGIQRTAIFHDQIPMTRYGGWSWCPPSMFDMDKDYRLPRIDPNNRDELTPLVVTPDGVAEGFFAVFPVRRQDCDNILPVSSHPAVIARCLAALEEPGKCMILKVGLKAAKSHLTLGVLVSPVRGSCRYIACVYSIIPLDVDPILMWCSIGRDVDELNVPLPILFVEDMLSTNKGLGLP
;
A
#
# COMPACT_ATOMS: atom_id res chain seq x y z
N MET A 1 -5.27 -56.28 5.39
CA MET A 1 -6.54 -55.83 4.78
C MET A 1 -6.32 -54.39 4.40
N ASP A 2 -6.46 -54.14 3.10
CA ASP A 2 -5.93 -53.01 2.35
C ASP A 2 -6.35 -51.63 2.86
N VAL A 3 -5.36 -50.75 2.99
CA VAL A 3 -5.54 -49.30 3.07
C VAL A 3 -5.33 -48.78 1.65
N SER A 4 -6.43 -48.57 0.94
CA SER A 4 -6.45 -47.98 -0.39
C SER A 4 -6.05 -46.49 -0.31
N THR A 5 -4.90 -46.18 -0.89
CA THR A 5 -4.47 -44.82 -1.23
C THR A 5 -5.32 -44.29 -2.39
N GLU A 6 -6.32 -43.47 -2.10
CA GLU A 6 -6.94 -42.63 -3.13
C GLU A 6 -6.05 -41.43 -3.41
N SER A 7 -5.52 -41.39 -4.63
CA SER A 7 -4.78 -40.29 -5.22
C SER A 7 -5.64 -39.03 -5.29
N ARG A 8 -5.18 -37.95 -4.64
CA ARG A 8 -5.66 -36.59 -4.91
C ARG A 8 -5.47 -36.28 -6.41
N PRO A 9 -6.43 -35.62 -7.08
CA PRO A 9 -6.22 -35.16 -8.44
C PRO A 9 -5.08 -34.14 -8.43
N VAL A 10 -4.06 -34.39 -9.23
CA VAL A 10 -3.00 -33.42 -9.53
C VAL A 10 -3.68 -32.18 -10.07
N GLY A 11 -3.66 -31.10 -9.30
CA GLY A 11 -4.19 -29.81 -9.70
C GLY A 11 -3.55 -29.37 -11.01
N ASN A 12 -4.37 -28.93 -11.95
CA ASN A 12 -3.95 -28.30 -13.19
C ASN A 12 -2.91 -27.22 -12.87
N ASN A 13 -1.65 -27.50 -13.20
CA ASN A 13 -0.59 -26.52 -13.14
C ASN A 13 -0.87 -25.47 -14.24
N PRO A 14 -1.07 -24.18 -13.91
CA PRO A 14 -1.33 -23.13 -14.92
C PRO A 14 -0.18 -22.95 -15.93
N TRP A 15 1.00 -23.50 -15.64
CA TRP A 15 2.16 -23.49 -16.53
C TRP A 15 2.11 -24.52 -17.67
N ASN A 16 1.13 -25.42 -17.70
CA ASN A 16 1.06 -26.53 -18.66
C ASN A 16 -0.05 -26.37 -19.73
N ARG A 17 -0.61 -25.18 -19.92
CA ARG A 17 -1.43 -24.91 -21.12
C ARG A 17 -0.50 -24.79 -22.32
N ASP A 18 -0.74 -25.61 -23.34
CA ASP A 18 -0.16 -25.44 -24.66
C ASP A 18 -0.29 -23.98 -25.07
N ILE A 19 0.86 -23.32 -25.30
CA ILE A 19 0.94 -21.96 -25.82
C ILE A 19 0.61 -22.02 -27.32
N GLY A 20 -0.62 -22.44 -27.63
CA GLY A 20 -1.16 -22.46 -28.99
C GLY A 20 -1.68 -21.08 -29.36
N MET A 21 -1.15 -20.52 -30.45
CA MET A 21 -1.70 -19.34 -31.10
C MET A 21 -3.16 -19.59 -31.50
N ASN A 22 -4.07 -18.68 -31.15
CA ASN A 22 -5.38 -18.62 -31.79
C ASN A 22 -5.28 -17.69 -33.00
N THR A 23 -5.09 -18.26 -34.19
CA THR A 23 -4.93 -17.53 -35.46
C THR A 23 -6.27 -17.06 -36.07
N ASP A 24 -7.40 -17.38 -35.45
CA ASP A 24 -8.74 -17.14 -36.02
C ASP A 24 -9.22 -15.68 -35.86
N ILE A 25 -8.35 -14.79 -35.35
CA ILE A 25 -8.70 -13.43 -34.90
C ILE A 25 -8.08 -12.34 -35.80
N LEU A 26 -7.24 -12.71 -36.77
CA LEU A 26 -6.69 -11.76 -37.75
C LEU A 26 -7.77 -11.39 -38.78
N GLU A 27 -8.03 -10.09 -38.97
CA GLU A 27 -8.81 -9.66 -40.14
C GLU A 27 -8.09 -10.14 -41.42
N PRO A 28 -8.81 -10.46 -42.52
CA PRO A 28 -8.19 -10.95 -43.75
C PRO A 28 -7.28 -9.87 -44.37
N GLY A 29 -6.01 -9.81 -43.96
CA GLY A 29 -5.03 -8.82 -44.40
C GLY A 29 -3.93 -8.48 -43.40
N ASP A 30 -4.15 -8.66 -42.09
CA ASP A 30 -3.16 -8.33 -41.05
C ASP A 30 -2.29 -9.54 -40.70
N SER A 31 -1.21 -9.79 -41.44
CA SER A 31 -0.26 -10.85 -41.08
C SER A 31 0.90 -10.32 -40.22
N LEU A 32 1.09 -10.95 -39.05
CA LEU A 32 2.25 -10.82 -38.17
C LEU A 32 3.59 -11.10 -38.88
N GLU A 33 3.54 -11.77 -40.02
CA GLU A 33 4.69 -12.08 -40.89
C GLU A 33 5.41 -10.82 -41.42
N THR A 34 4.73 -9.66 -41.40
CA THR A 34 5.29 -8.37 -41.85
C THR A 34 6.07 -7.63 -40.77
N CYS A 35 5.96 -8.03 -39.50
CA CYS A 35 6.71 -7.38 -38.42
C CYS A 35 8.18 -7.85 -38.46
N PRO A 36 9.15 -6.95 -38.69
CA PRO A 36 10.56 -7.31 -38.76
C PRO A 36 11.15 -7.73 -37.39
N ASN A 37 10.37 -7.54 -36.31
CA ASN A 37 10.67 -7.96 -34.96
C ASN A 37 9.87 -9.21 -34.54
N ALA A 38 9.10 -9.86 -35.44
CA ALA A 38 8.32 -11.05 -35.10
C ALA A 38 9.17 -12.26 -34.67
N GLU A 39 10.46 -12.31 -35.05
CA GLU A 39 11.40 -13.34 -34.60
C GLU A 39 11.57 -13.37 -33.06
N TRP A 40 11.21 -12.29 -32.35
CA TRP A 40 11.25 -12.21 -30.88
C TRP A 40 10.23 -13.12 -30.17
N TYR A 41 9.22 -13.62 -30.89
CA TYR A 41 8.21 -14.52 -30.33
C TYR A 41 8.73 -15.95 -30.10
N ALA A 42 9.87 -16.32 -30.70
CA ALA A 42 10.51 -17.61 -30.45
C ALA A 42 11.53 -17.50 -29.30
N GLN A 43 11.33 -18.27 -28.21
CA GLN A 43 12.22 -18.27 -27.03
C GLN A 43 13.71 -18.47 -27.39
N THR A 44 14.01 -19.28 -28.41
CA THR A 44 15.37 -19.55 -28.90
C THR A 44 16.03 -18.34 -29.58
N SER A 45 15.24 -17.48 -30.21
CA SER A 45 15.70 -16.23 -30.84
C SER A 45 15.97 -15.13 -29.81
N LEU A 46 15.14 -15.05 -28.77
CA LEU A 46 15.32 -14.14 -27.62
C LEU A 46 16.66 -14.39 -26.92
N ALA A 47 16.96 -15.65 -26.57
CA ALA A 47 18.23 -16.01 -25.93
C ALA A 47 19.46 -15.65 -26.79
N ARG A 48 19.39 -15.86 -28.11
CA ARG A 48 20.46 -15.53 -29.06
C ARG A 48 20.71 -14.03 -29.16
N ARG A 49 19.66 -13.21 -29.20
CA ARG A 49 19.75 -11.75 -29.23
C ARG A 49 20.25 -11.19 -27.91
N LEU A 50 19.82 -11.73 -26.77
CA LEU A 50 20.34 -11.34 -25.45
C LEU A 50 21.83 -11.67 -25.30
N LYS A 51 22.30 -12.76 -25.90
CA LYS A 51 23.73 -13.04 -26.03
C LYS A 51 24.44 -11.97 -26.87
N ALA A 52 23.85 -11.54 -28.00
CA ALA A 52 24.38 -10.45 -28.82
C ALA A 52 24.41 -9.10 -28.08
N VAL A 53 23.41 -8.79 -27.23
CA VAL A 53 23.44 -7.62 -26.31
C VAL A 53 24.67 -7.71 -25.40
N SER A 54 24.90 -8.88 -24.79
CA SER A 54 26.03 -9.11 -23.89
C SER A 54 27.38 -8.98 -24.60
N GLU A 55 27.49 -9.52 -25.83
CA GLU A 55 28.69 -9.43 -26.66
C GLU A 55 28.93 -7.97 -27.11
N PHE A 56 27.87 -7.25 -27.46
CA PHE A 56 27.94 -5.82 -27.80
C PHE A 56 28.38 -4.97 -26.59
N GLN A 57 27.79 -5.18 -25.41
CA GLN A 57 28.19 -4.52 -24.17
C GLN A 57 29.65 -4.81 -23.81
N ALA A 58 30.11 -6.06 -23.96
CA ALA A 58 31.51 -6.43 -23.75
C ALA A 58 32.44 -5.74 -24.76
N SER A 59 32.01 -5.61 -26.03
CA SER A 59 32.80 -4.95 -27.09
C SER A 59 32.88 -3.43 -26.95
N MET A 60 31.92 -2.79 -26.28
CA MET A 60 31.88 -1.34 -26.05
C MET A 60 33.02 -0.80 -25.17
N LYS A 61 33.87 -1.68 -24.58
CA LYS A 61 34.96 -1.34 -23.65
C LYS A 61 34.53 -0.25 -22.68
N LEU A 62 33.59 -0.60 -21.79
CA LEU A 62 33.10 0.33 -20.76
C LEU A 62 34.31 0.96 -20.05
N PRO A 63 34.41 2.31 -19.99
CA PRO A 63 35.55 2.98 -19.36
C PRO A 63 35.78 2.48 -17.94
N ARG A 64 37.01 2.54 -17.44
CA ARG A 64 37.28 2.28 -16.01
C ARG A 64 36.77 3.46 -15.16
N PRO A 65 36.54 3.30 -13.84
CA PRO A 65 35.93 4.34 -12.99
C PRO A 65 36.67 5.67 -13.00
N SER A 66 37.93 5.62 -13.38
CA SER A 66 38.88 6.70 -13.44
C SER A 66 38.88 7.53 -14.74
N ASP A 67 38.08 7.19 -15.76
CA ASP A 67 38.07 7.94 -17.03
C ASP A 67 37.24 9.23 -16.91
N THR A 68 37.93 10.35 -16.66
CA THR A 68 37.38 11.68 -16.33
C THR A 68 36.76 12.47 -17.50
N LYS A 69 36.60 11.87 -18.70
CA LYS A 69 36.26 12.63 -19.93
C LYS A 69 34.79 12.61 -20.37
N MET A 70 33.93 11.73 -19.85
CA MET A 70 32.51 11.65 -20.25
C MET A 70 31.58 12.15 -19.16
N SER A 71 30.54 12.91 -19.55
CA SER A 71 29.47 13.28 -18.62
C SER A 71 28.70 12.03 -18.17
N ARG A 72 28.06 12.12 -17.02
CA ARG A 72 27.47 10.97 -16.34
C ARG A 72 26.06 10.63 -16.85
N LYS A 73 25.34 11.64 -17.34
CA LYS A 73 24.19 11.49 -18.26
C LYS A 73 24.56 10.63 -19.46
N ASP A 74 25.72 10.89 -20.09
CA ASP A 74 26.18 10.10 -21.23
C ASP A 74 26.50 8.64 -20.87
N GLN A 75 26.86 8.36 -19.61
CA GLN A 75 27.10 7.00 -19.14
C GLN A 75 25.79 6.23 -18.94
N LEU A 76 24.78 6.81 -18.28
CA LEU A 76 23.44 6.21 -18.17
C LEU A 76 22.85 6.00 -19.57
N PHE A 77 22.94 7.02 -20.42
CA PHE A 77 22.53 6.94 -21.81
C PHE A 77 23.25 5.81 -22.54
N ARG A 78 24.56 5.66 -22.37
CA ARG A 78 25.29 4.54 -22.97
C ARG A 78 24.80 3.17 -22.53
N ILE A 79 24.44 2.98 -21.26
CA ILE A 79 23.95 1.68 -20.76
C ILE A 79 22.59 1.36 -21.35
N VAL A 80 21.66 2.31 -21.22
CA VAL A 80 20.30 2.17 -21.74
C VAL A 80 20.34 2.02 -23.27
N PHE A 81 21.17 2.81 -23.95
CA PHE A 81 21.40 2.71 -25.39
C PHE A 81 22.00 1.36 -25.77
N ALA A 82 23.03 0.88 -25.07
CA ALA A 82 23.63 -0.42 -25.33
C ALA A 82 22.63 -1.56 -25.22
N PHE A 83 21.67 -1.45 -24.30
CA PHE A 83 20.58 -2.40 -24.18
C PHE A 83 19.63 -2.33 -25.37
N PHE A 84 18.96 -1.19 -25.60
CA PHE A 84 17.99 -1.05 -26.68
C PHE A 84 18.60 -1.27 -28.07
N HIS A 85 19.84 -0.82 -28.29
CA HIS A 85 20.60 -1.10 -29.50
C HIS A 85 21.03 -2.57 -29.59
N GLY A 86 21.44 -3.19 -28.47
CA GLY A 86 21.77 -4.61 -28.41
C GLY A 86 20.58 -5.52 -28.71
N LEU A 87 19.36 -5.10 -28.34
CA LEU A 87 18.14 -5.77 -28.77
C LEU A 87 17.99 -5.74 -30.30
N GLY A 88 18.71 -4.89 -31.02
CA GLY A 88 18.67 -4.86 -32.48
C GLY A 88 17.26 -4.68 -33.02
N LEU A 89 16.42 -3.93 -32.29
CA LEU A 89 15.05 -3.60 -32.68
C LEU A 89 15.10 -2.89 -34.03
N LYS A 90 14.41 -3.47 -35.02
CA LYS A 90 14.28 -2.86 -36.33
C LYS A 90 13.10 -1.90 -36.31
N LYS A 91 13.21 -0.81 -37.08
CA LYS A 91 12.03 0.02 -37.38
C LYS A 91 10.95 -0.87 -37.99
N CYS A 92 9.78 -0.87 -37.38
CA CYS A 92 8.64 -1.64 -37.83
C CYS A 92 7.66 -0.69 -38.53
N PHE A 93 7.23 -1.08 -39.73
CA PHE A 93 6.22 -0.37 -40.52
C PHE A 93 4.98 -1.25 -40.75
N SER A 94 4.84 -2.33 -39.99
CA SER A 94 3.64 -3.16 -40.03
C SER A 94 2.45 -2.28 -39.61
N PRO A 95 1.38 -2.18 -40.41
CA PRO A 95 0.21 -1.35 -40.11
C PRO A 95 -0.40 -1.66 -38.73
N TYR A 96 -0.39 -2.94 -38.36
CA TYR A 96 -0.83 -3.41 -37.05
C TYR A 96 0.01 -2.83 -35.90
N CYS A 97 1.34 -2.97 -35.99
CA CYS A 97 2.26 -2.44 -34.97
C CYS A 97 2.17 -0.90 -34.91
N ASP A 98 2.00 -0.23 -36.05
CA ASP A 98 1.87 1.23 -36.10
C ASP A 98 0.58 1.71 -35.43
N SER A 99 -0.55 1.06 -35.71
CA SER A 99 -1.82 1.33 -35.03
C SER A 99 -1.72 1.16 -33.51
N PHE A 100 -1.05 0.09 -33.04
CA PHE A 100 -0.82 -0.10 -31.61
C PHE A 100 0.16 0.94 -31.02
N ARG A 101 1.23 1.31 -31.74
CA ARG A 101 2.15 2.38 -31.35
C ARG A 101 1.45 3.74 -31.23
N GLN A 102 0.53 4.07 -32.14
CA GLN A 102 -0.25 5.30 -32.07
C GLN A 102 -1.10 5.35 -30.80
N ARG A 103 -1.65 4.21 -30.36
CA ARG A 103 -2.36 4.08 -29.07
C ARG A 103 -1.42 4.15 -27.87
N LEU A 104 -0.21 3.59 -27.95
CA LEU A 104 0.82 3.64 -26.91
C LEU A 104 1.36 5.05 -26.68
N ASN A 105 1.46 5.84 -27.74
CA ASN A 105 2.09 7.16 -27.71
C ASN A 105 1.57 8.08 -26.58
N PRO A 106 0.26 8.27 -26.36
CA PRO A 106 -0.22 9.09 -25.23
C PRO A 106 0.05 8.46 -23.85
N ALA A 107 0.28 7.14 -23.76
CA ALA A 107 0.46 6.44 -22.50
C ALA A 107 1.92 6.41 -22.01
N VAL A 108 2.89 6.38 -22.93
CA VAL A 108 4.32 6.34 -22.61
C VAL A 108 4.75 7.69 -22.00
N PRO A 109 5.39 7.69 -20.80
CA PRO A 109 5.87 8.92 -20.16
C PRO A 109 6.72 9.79 -21.10
N LEU A 110 6.56 11.11 -20.96
CA LEU A 110 7.36 12.07 -21.72
C LEU A 110 8.84 11.91 -21.36
N CYS A 111 9.69 11.88 -22.39
CA CYS A 111 11.12 11.76 -22.24
C CYS A 111 11.80 12.47 -23.40
N ARG A 112 12.68 13.43 -23.07
CA ARG A 112 13.48 14.20 -24.05
C ARG A 112 14.44 13.33 -24.82
N TRP A 113 14.77 12.15 -24.30
CA TRP A 113 15.50 11.16 -25.05
C TRP A 113 14.57 10.42 -26.02
N GLU A 114 14.26 11.06 -27.14
CA GLU A 114 13.33 10.55 -28.15
C GLU A 114 13.71 9.14 -28.62
N GLN A 115 15.00 8.82 -28.79
CA GLN A 115 15.41 7.48 -29.24
C GLN A 115 15.08 6.39 -28.23
N LEU A 116 15.14 6.68 -26.92
CA LEU A 116 14.69 5.75 -25.89
C LEU A 116 13.19 5.55 -26.01
N ARG A 117 12.42 6.64 -26.04
CA ARG A 117 10.96 6.58 -26.15
C ARG A 117 10.52 5.81 -27.40
N GLU A 118 11.14 6.08 -28.54
CA GLU A 118 10.94 5.35 -29.80
C GLU A 118 11.29 3.87 -29.69
N SER A 119 12.41 3.55 -29.03
CA SER A 119 12.82 2.15 -28.82
C SER A 119 11.85 1.41 -27.91
N VAL A 120 11.34 2.07 -26.87
CA VAL A 120 10.32 1.54 -25.95
C VAL A 120 8.99 1.36 -26.67
N MET A 121 8.51 2.35 -27.41
CA MET A 121 7.29 2.22 -28.21
C MET A 121 7.43 1.14 -29.28
N THR A 122 8.60 1.00 -29.90
CA THR A 122 8.87 -0.09 -30.85
C THR A 122 8.87 -1.44 -30.13
N LEU A 123 9.49 -1.51 -28.96
CA LEU A 123 9.56 -2.72 -28.13
C LEU A 123 8.15 -3.17 -27.75
N VAL A 124 7.36 -2.32 -27.10
CA VAL A 124 5.99 -2.66 -26.67
C VAL A 124 5.07 -2.85 -27.87
N GLY A 125 5.17 -1.96 -28.87
CA GLY A 125 4.33 -1.95 -30.04
C GLY A 125 4.50 -3.16 -30.96
N CYS A 126 5.69 -3.77 -30.96
CA CYS A 126 6.02 -4.90 -31.81
C CYS A 126 6.15 -6.24 -31.04
N TRP A 127 5.83 -6.29 -29.74
CA TRP A 127 6.06 -7.47 -28.88
C TRP A 127 4.76 -7.89 -28.16
N PHE A 128 4.42 -9.18 -28.17
CA PHE A 128 3.16 -9.75 -27.68
C PHE A 128 3.25 -10.32 -26.26
N PRO A 129 2.17 -10.25 -25.46
CA PRO A 129 2.13 -10.54 -24.01
C PRO A 129 2.80 -11.85 -23.56
N GLY A 130 2.63 -12.94 -24.30
CA GLY A 130 3.11 -14.27 -23.88
C GLY A 130 4.64 -14.46 -23.78
N SER A 131 5.43 -13.56 -24.38
CA SER A 131 6.90 -13.64 -24.41
C SER A 131 7.62 -12.49 -23.69
N GLN A 132 6.86 -11.56 -23.09
CA GLN A 132 7.36 -10.32 -22.47
C GLN A 132 8.03 -10.55 -21.09
N ASN A 133 7.48 -11.44 -20.26
CA ASN A 133 7.95 -11.66 -18.89
C ASN A 133 9.39 -12.20 -18.82
N ALA A 134 9.75 -13.12 -19.72
CA ALA A 134 11.08 -13.72 -19.76
C ALA A 134 12.17 -12.71 -20.15
N ALA A 135 11.90 -11.84 -21.13
CA ALA A 135 12.85 -10.82 -21.57
C ALA A 135 13.04 -9.70 -20.55
N LEU A 136 11.97 -9.32 -19.84
CA LEU A 136 12.05 -8.33 -18.76
C LEU A 136 12.78 -8.88 -17.54
N GLU A 137 12.50 -10.10 -17.10
CA GLU A 137 13.26 -10.76 -16.03
C GLU A 137 14.74 -10.91 -16.43
N LEU A 138 15.04 -11.16 -17.71
CA LEU A 138 16.40 -11.16 -18.23
C LEU A 138 17.03 -9.75 -18.25
N LEU A 139 16.30 -8.71 -18.65
CA LEU A 139 16.72 -7.30 -18.53
C LEU A 139 17.06 -6.97 -17.08
N ILE A 140 16.17 -7.28 -16.15
CA ILE A 140 16.33 -7.10 -14.71
C ILE A 140 17.55 -7.89 -14.19
N SER A 141 17.74 -9.14 -14.63
CA SER A 141 18.87 -9.99 -14.23
C SER A 141 20.23 -9.50 -14.76
N ARG A 142 20.26 -8.93 -15.97
CA ARG A 142 21.48 -8.40 -16.61
C ARG A 142 21.82 -7.01 -16.09
N ILE A 143 20.81 -6.21 -15.81
CA ILE A 143 20.93 -5.01 -14.99
C ILE A 143 21.52 -5.39 -13.61
N ARG A 144 21.10 -6.50 -13.02
CA ARG A 144 21.65 -7.02 -11.75
C ARG A 144 23.00 -7.70 -11.85
N ASN A 145 23.52 -8.05 -13.02
CA ASN A 145 24.87 -8.59 -13.19
C ASN A 145 25.43 -8.44 -14.64
N PRO A 146 26.05 -7.30 -15.00
CA PRO A 146 26.63 -7.11 -16.34
C PRO A 146 27.73 -8.11 -16.75
N ASN A 147 28.34 -8.85 -15.82
CA ASN A 147 29.42 -9.83 -16.13
C ASN A 147 28.98 -11.31 -16.03
N ALA A 148 27.70 -11.61 -15.77
CA ALA A 148 27.23 -12.99 -15.71
C ALA A 148 27.35 -13.67 -17.08
N SER A 149 28.17 -14.70 -17.23
CA SER A 149 28.11 -15.59 -18.38
C SER A 149 26.96 -16.58 -18.16
N LEU A 150 25.87 -16.47 -18.93
CA LEU A 150 24.84 -17.51 -18.97
C LEU A 150 25.21 -18.54 -20.04
N SER A 151 25.37 -19.80 -19.65
CA SER A 151 25.29 -20.90 -20.61
C SER A 151 23.81 -21.14 -20.95
N PRO A 152 23.44 -21.42 -22.21
CA PRO A 152 22.04 -21.56 -22.63
C PRO A 152 21.27 -22.72 -21.96
N GLU A 153 21.95 -23.63 -21.25
CA GLU A 153 21.39 -24.90 -20.77
C GLU A 153 21.05 -24.91 -19.27
N THR A 154 21.30 -23.82 -18.54
CA THR A 154 20.99 -23.74 -17.11
C THR A 154 20.13 -22.51 -16.82
N VAL A 155 18.82 -22.66 -16.97
CA VAL A 155 17.83 -21.85 -16.23
C VAL A 155 17.34 -22.74 -15.09
N PRO A 156 17.94 -22.69 -13.88
CA PRO A 156 17.40 -23.41 -12.74
C PRO A 156 16.20 -22.64 -12.19
N HIS A 157 15.11 -23.35 -11.91
CA HIS A 157 13.88 -22.81 -11.30
C HIS A 157 14.03 -22.31 -9.84
N SER A 158 15.22 -22.32 -9.24
CA SER A 158 15.36 -21.96 -7.83
C SER A 158 16.83 -21.78 -7.41
N THR A 159 17.40 -20.59 -7.59
CA THR A 159 18.49 -20.08 -6.70
C THR A 159 18.73 -18.59 -6.95
N PRO A 160 18.93 -17.77 -5.90
CA PRO A 160 19.07 -16.32 -6.01
C PRO A 160 20.48 -15.95 -6.51
N LEU A 161 20.55 -15.33 -7.68
CA LEU A 161 21.80 -14.83 -8.26
C LEU A 161 22.05 -13.40 -7.77
N SER A 162 22.83 -13.29 -6.69
CA SER A 162 23.37 -12.03 -6.17
C SER A 162 24.63 -11.59 -6.94
N GLY A 163 24.62 -10.37 -7.47
CA GLY A 163 25.82 -9.54 -7.68
C GLY A 163 26.32 -9.42 -9.12
N ILE A 164 26.01 -8.32 -9.81
CA ILE A 164 26.77 -7.06 -9.90
C ILE A 164 25.77 -5.88 -9.89
N ASP A 165 25.91 -5.09 -8.85
CA ASP A 165 25.05 -3.97 -8.47
C ASP A 165 25.13 -2.79 -9.47
N ILE A 166 24.09 -2.63 -10.32
CA ILE A 166 23.91 -1.42 -11.15
C ILE A 166 23.77 -0.17 -10.28
N GLY A 167 23.22 -0.30 -9.08
CA GLY A 167 23.21 0.75 -8.07
C GLY A 167 24.63 1.17 -7.70
N ARG A 168 25.57 0.26 -7.43
CA ARG A 168 27.01 0.54 -7.25
C ARG A 168 27.67 1.01 -8.52
N PHE A 169 27.30 0.52 -9.70
CA PHE A 169 27.91 0.93 -10.96
C PHE A 169 27.48 2.35 -11.34
N ILE A 170 26.20 2.70 -11.19
CA ILE A 170 25.68 4.06 -11.31
C ILE A 170 26.23 4.92 -10.16
N PHE A 171 26.23 4.46 -8.91
CA PHE A 171 26.72 5.24 -7.76
C PHE A 171 28.23 5.55 -7.86
N SER A 172 29.08 4.53 -8.04
CA SER A 172 30.55 4.70 -8.13
C SER A 172 31.05 5.44 -9.36
N ARG A 173 30.16 5.76 -10.32
CA ARG A 173 30.52 6.38 -11.62
C ARG A 173 29.73 7.64 -11.96
N VAL A 174 28.46 7.73 -11.57
CA VAL A 174 27.46 8.74 -11.99
C VAL A 174 27.03 9.70 -10.88
N LEU A 175 27.02 9.31 -9.60
CA LEU A 175 26.40 10.14 -8.53
C LEU A 175 27.37 10.79 -7.52
N ASP A 176 28.63 10.38 -7.42
CA ASP A 176 29.64 11.05 -6.55
C ASP A 176 30.34 12.23 -7.25
N GLY A 177 29.62 13.34 -7.49
CA GLY A 177 30.15 14.54 -8.16
C GLY A 177 29.07 15.52 -8.68
N PRO A 178 29.42 16.76 -9.03
CA PRO A 178 28.46 17.78 -9.44
C PRO A 178 27.76 17.39 -10.76
N HIS A 179 26.44 17.45 -10.77
CA HIS A 179 25.57 17.22 -11.93
C HIS A 179 24.70 18.46 -12.16
N THR A 180 24.29 18.70 -13.41
CA THR A 180 23.39 19.83 -13.72
C THR A 180 21.93 19.47 -13.41
N GLU A 181 21.09 20.48 -13.28
CA GLU A 181 19.63 20.29 -13.17
C GLU A 181 19.06 19.58 -14.40
N GLU A 182 19.59 19.87 -15.59
CA GLU A 182 19.19 19.22 -16.84
C GLU A 182 19.53 17.72 -16.84
N ASP A 183 20.73 17.35 -16.36
CA ASP A 183 21.12 15.94 -16.24
C ASP A 183 20.16 15.18 -15.33
N THR A 184 19.80 15.79 -14.21
CA THR A 184 18.89 15.21 -13.22
C THR A 184 17.51 14.98 -13.80
N GLN A 185 16.96 16.00 -14.46
CA GLN A 185 15.64 15.93 -15.08
C GLN A 185 15.55 14.82 -16.14
N VAL A 186 16.58 14.72 -16.99
CA VAL A 186 16.67 13.66 -18.00
C VAL A 186 16.75 12.27 -17.36
N MET A 187 17.50 12.12 -16.27
CA MET A 187 17.56 10.83 -15.54
C MET A 187 16.18 10.44 -15.00
N MET A 188 15.41 11.38 -14.44
CA MET A 188 14.06 11.13 -13.93
C MET A 188 13.06 10.77 -15.04
N GLU A 189 13.16 11.41 -16.22
CA GLU A 189 12.36 11.07 -17.40
C GLU A 189 12.66 9.63 -17.89
N VAL A 190 13.93 9.24 -17.96
CA VAL A 190 14.34 7.87 -18.31
C VAL A 190 13.80 6.86 -17.28
N ILE A 191 13.92 7.18 -15.99
CA ILE A 191 13.41 6.35 -14.90
C ILE A 191 11.89 6.16 -15.03
N SER A 192 11.14 7.22 -15.33
CA SER A 192 9.68 7.17 -15.48
C SER A 192 9.25 6.23 -16.62
N VAL A 193 9.95 6.28 -17.76
CA VAL A 193 9.71 5.36 -18.89
C VAL A 193 9.99 3.90 -18.50
N ILE A 194 11.07 3.66 -17.75
CA ILE A 194 11.42 2.33 -17.25
C ILE A 194 10.38 1.83 -16.24
N ASP A 195 9.92 2.69 -15.33
CA ASP A 195 8.90 2.33 -14.35
C ASP A 195 7.57 2.00 -15.03
N TRP A 196 7.14 2.78 -16.03
CA TRP A 196 5.95 2.48 -16.82
C TRP A 196 6.07 1.11 -17.52
N LEU A 197 7.21 0.83 -18.16
CA LEU A 197 7.49 -0.49 -18.74
C LEU A 197 7.44 -1.61 -17.70
N ARG A 198 7.93 -1.35 -16.49
CA ARG A 198 7.92 -2.32 -15.38
C ARG A 198 6.50 -2.63 -14.95
N TYR A 199 5.68 -1.60 -14.70
CA TYR A 199 4.29 -1.76 -14.28
C TYR A 199 3.43 -2.42 -15.35
N LEU A 200 3.74 -2.21 -16.63
CA LEU A 200 3.03 -2.84 -17.73
C LEU A 200 3.22 -4.38 -17.73
N TRP A 201 4.33 -4.89 -17.19
CA TRP A 201 4.80 -6.26 -17.48
C TRP A 201 5.17 -7.10 -16.26
N VAL A 202 5.32 -6.54 -15.06
CA VAL A 202 5.69 -7.30 -13.86
C VAL A 202 4.46 -7.58 -13.02
N PRO A 203 4.05 -8.85 -12.84
CA PRO A 203 2.85 -9.15 -12.09
C PRO A 203 2.89 -8.74 -10.62
N GLU A 204 1.78 -8.22 -10.09
CA GLU A 204 1.60 -7.84 -8.68
C GLU A 204 1.77 -9.03 -7.72
N SER A 205 1.57 -10.26 -8.17
CA SER A 205 1.86 -11.47 -7.38
C SER A 205 3.33 -11.61 -6.96
N ILE A 206 4.21 -10.76 -7.51
CA ILE A 206 5.64 -10.69 -7.21
C ILE A 206 5.97 -9.52 -6.25
N VAL A 207 4.98 -8.96 -5.53
CA VAL A 207 5.13 -7.84 -4.57
C VAL A 207 6.23 -8.06 -3.52
N GLY A 208 6.53 -9.30 -3.12
CA GLY A 208 7.67 -9.62 -2.26
C GLY A 208 9.04 -9.24 -2.84
N ARG A 209 9.18 -9.17 -4.19
CA ARG A 209 10.44 -8.77 -4.86
C ARG A 209 10.59 -7.27 -5.05
N GLN A 210 9.54 -6.46 -4.87
CA GLN A 210 9.66 -5.00 -5.03
C GLN A 210 10.40 -4.37 -3.84
N ALA A 211 10.05 -4.75 -2.62
CA ALA A 211 10.83 -4.39 -1.43
C ALA A 211 12.28 -4.89 -1.56
N GLN A 212 12.46 -6.06 -2.19
CA GLN A 212 13.76 -6.65 -2.52
C GLN A 212 14.55 -5.86 -3.57
N TRP A 213 13.90 -5.05 -4.42
CA TRP A 213 14.54 -4.23 -5.45
C TRP A 213 14.91 -2.83 -4.96
N GLU A 214 13.99 -2.17 -4.26
CA GLU A 214 14.23 -0.85 -3.66
C GLU A 214 15.33 -0.95 -2.57
N SER A 215 15.37 -2.06 -1.83
CA SER A 215 16.49 -2.38 -0.93
C SER A 215 17.79 -2.76 -1.65
N GLN A 216 17.73 -3.27 -2.89
CA GLN A 216 18.91 -3.55 -3.70
C GLN A 216 19.56 -2.28 -4.25
N TRP A 217 18.81 -1.19 -4.48
CA TRP A 217 19.30 0.05 -5.11
C TRP A 217 19.12 1.31 -4.28
N PRO A 218 19.69 1.32 -3.08
CA PRO A 218 19.22 2.29 -2.12
C PRO A 218 19.72 3.72 -2.41
N PHE A 219 20.60 3.92 -3.39
CA PHE A 219 20.97 5.24 -3.93
C PHE A 219 20.02 5.77 -5.01
N ILE A 220 19.42 4.91 -5.85
CA ILE A 220 18.35 5.35 -6.78
C ILE A 220 17.14 5.77 -5.96
N HIS A 221 16.87 5.05 -4.87
CA HIS A 221 15.89 5.46 -3.88
C HIS A 221 16.20 6.84 -3.30
N ASP A 222 17.43 7.13 -2.88
CA ASP A 222 17.80 8.46 -2.36
C ASP A 222 17.67 9.58 -3.41
N LEU A 223 18.06 9.31 -4.67
CA LEU A 223 17.90 10.27 -5.77
C LEU A 223 16.42 10.52 -6.05
N ARG A 224 15.61 9.46 -6.19
CA ARG A 224 14.15 9.54 -6.37
C ARG A 224 13.52 10.32 -5.22
N LEU A 225 13.88 9.99 -3.98
CA LEU A 225 13.41 10.67 -2.79
C LEU A 225 13.67 12.17 -2.88
N ARG A 226 14.92 12.58 -3.13
CA ARG A 226 15.29 13.99 -3.24
C ARG A 226 14.54 14.71 -4.36
N GLU A 227 14.54 14.14 -5.56
CA GLU A 227 14.00 14.80 -6.74
C GLU A 227 12.47 14.78 -6.77
N HIS A 228 11.83 13.67 -6.38
CA HIS A 228 10.37 13.61 -6.25
C HIS A 228 9.86 14.59 -5.19
N ILE A 229 10.54 14.74 -4.05
CA ILE A 229 10.17 15.78 -3.07
C ILE A 229 10.29 17.18 -3.69
N ARG A 230 11.39 17.45 -4.41
CA ARG A 230 11.64 18.76 -5.03
C ARG A 230 10.58 19.10 -6.08
N GLU A 231 10.29 18.16 -6.97
CA GLU A 231 9.31 18.35 -8.05
C GLU A 231 7.88 18.36 -7.51
N ALA A 232 7.56 17.60 -6.47
CA ALA A 232 6.26 17.66 -5.81
C ALA A 232 5.96 19.04 -5.19
N ILE A 233 6.94 19.64 -4.51
CA ILE A 233 6.79 20.99 -3.93
C ILE A 233 6.49 22.01 -5.04
N LYS A 234 7.23 21.93 -6.16
CA LYS A 234 6.97 22.79 -7.32
C LYS A 234 5.56 22.55 -7.89
N ALA A 235 5.20 21.28 -8.10
CA ALA A 235 3.89 20.89 -8.64
C ALA A 235 2.72 21.43 -7.81
N ILE A 236 2.78 21.32 -6.49
CA ILE A 236 1.72 21.80 -5.59
C ILE A 236 1.60 23.33 -5.61
N GLN A 237 2.68 24.05 -5.91
CA GLN A 237 2.71 25.50 -6.04
C GLN A 237 2.18 26.01 -7.39
N GLU A 238 2.04 25.15 -8.40
CA GLU A 238 1.56 25.55 -9.72
C GLU A 238 0.10 26.03 -9.68
N PRO A 239 -0.24 27.17 -10.33
CA PRO A 239 -1.61 27.68 -10.34
C PRO A 239 -2.63 26.71 -10.93
N CYS A 240 -2.24 25.84 -11.87
CA CYS A 240 -3.12 24.82 -12.41
C CYS A 240 -3.51 23.77 -11.37
N PHE A 241 -2.56 23.37 -10.52
CA PHE A 241 -2.81 22.43 -9.43
C PHE A 241 -3.70 23.05 -8.35
N GLN A 242 -3.43 24.30 -7.97
CA GLN A 242 -4.22 25.02 -6.97
C GLN A 242 -5.70 25.15 -7.37
N ARG A 243 -6.00 25.26 -8.67
CA ARG A 243 -7.39 25.26 -9.19
C ARG A 243 -8.13 23.94 -8.98
N LEU A 244 -7.43 22.83 -8.78
CA LEU A 244 -8.05 21.53 -8.49
C LEU A 244 -8.58 21.45 -7.06
N ASN A 245 -8.16 22.36 -6.17
CA ASN A 245 -8.55 22.42 -4.76
C ASN A 245 -8.40 21.05 -4.05
N ILE A 246 -7.28 20.36 -4.34
CA ILE A 246 -6.94 19.09 -3.69
C ILE A 246 -6.29 19.40 -2.34
N CYS A 247 -6.71 18.69 -1.29
CA CYS A 247 -6.13 18.83 0.03
C CYS A 247 -4.62 18.49 0.01
N PRO A 248 -3.73 19.38 0.50
CA PRO A 248 -2.29 19.11 0.55
C PRO A 248 -1.99 17.86 1.38
N HIS A 249 -2.69 17.65 2.50
CA HIS A 249 -2.54 16.46 3.33
C HIS A 249 -2.72 15.15 2.54
N TRP A 250 -3.73 15.09 1.67
CA TRP A 250 -4.06 13.86 0.93
C TRP A 250 -2.99 13.51 -0.09
N ILE A 251 -2.39 14.51 -0.73
CA ILE A 251 -1.27 14.32 -1.65
C ILE A 251 -0.08 13.72 -0.93
N TRP A 252 0.34 14.30 0.20
CA TRP A 252 1.47 13.78 0.96
C TRP A 252 1.19 12.40 1.58
N ASN A 253 -0.07 12.11 1.91
CA ASN A 253 -0.48 10.78 2.34
C ASN A 253 -0.21 9.70 1.28
N LEU A 254 -0.23 10.02 -0.03
CA LEU A 254 0.15 9.05 -1.07
C LEU A 254 1.59 8.57 -0.90
N ALA A 255 2.50 9.43 -0.44
CA ALA A 255 3.88 9.04 -0.12
C ALA A 255 4.00 8.34 1.24
N VAL A 256 3.26 8.80 2.25
CA VAL A 256 3.29 8.24 3.61
C VAL A 256 2.82 6.78 3.64
N SER A 257 1.72 6.45 2.95
CA SER A 257 1.17 5.07 2.93
C SER A 257 2.23 4.02 2.56
N ARG A 258 3.19 4.39 1.71
CA ARG A 258 4.20 3.46 1.21
C ARG A 258 5.54 3.55 1.93
N GLY A 259 5.56 4.02 3.18
CA GLY A 259 6.79 4.14 3.95
C GLY A 259 7.75 5.19 3.40
N GLY A 260 7.22 6.28 2.82
CA GLY A 260 8.04 7.35 2.24
C GLY A 260 8.48 7.10 0.79
N GLN A 261 7.75 6.27 0.03
CA GLN A 261 7.96 6.11 -1.41
C GLN A 261 7.13 7.14 -2.17
N TYR A 262 7.79 8.04 -2.90
CA TYR A 262 7.15 9.17 -3.57
C TYR A 262 6.71 8.87 -5.02
N ASP A 263 7.01 7.68 -5.54
CA ASP A 263 6.85 7.36 -6.97
C ASP A 263 5.38 7.43 -7.43
N SER A 264 4.46 6.87 -6.64
CA SER A 264 3.01 6.92 -6.95
C SER A 264 2.46 8.34 -6.84
N MET A 265 2.88 9.08 -5.82
CA MET A 265 2.54 10.49 -5.63
C MET A 265 3.02 11.32 -6.83
N GLN A 266 4.27 11.18 -7.23
CA GLN A 266 4.86 11.90 -8.34
C GLN A 266 4.14 11.60 -9.66
N SER A 267 3.84 10.33 -9.91
CA SER A 267 3.14 9.91 -11.14
C SER A 267 1.76 10.55 -11.24
N ILE A 268 1.01 10.60 -10.13
CA ILE A 268 -0.28 11.27 -10.06
C ILE A 268 -0.14 12.78 -10.23
N LEU A 269 0.83 13.42 -9.55
CA LEU A 269 1.07 14.86 -9.67
C LEU A 269 1.42 15.28 -11.09
N CYS A 270 2.32 14.54 -11.76
CA CYS A 270 2.68 14.81 -13.15
C CYS A 270 1.45 14.81 -14.07
N HIS A 271 0.55 13.85 -13.90
CA HIS A 271 -0.67 13.76 -14.69
C HIS A 271 -1.66 14.90 -14.38
N LEU A 272 -1.81 15.27 -13.11
CA LEU A 272 -2.69 16.37 -12.69
C LEU A 272 -2.25 17.75 -13.22
N LEU A 273 -0.98 17.90 -13.58
CA LEU A 273 -0.43 19.13 -14.18
C LEU A 273 -0.63 19.22 -15.69
N GLU A 274 -1.13 18.17 -16.35
CA GLU A 274 -1.28 18.17 -17.81
C GLU A 274 -2.29 19.24 -18.27
N PRO A 275 -1.91 20.16 -19.20
CA PRO A 275 -2.75 21.29 -19.61
C PRO A 275 -4.12 20.93 -20.20
N CYS A 276 -4.27 19.70 -20.71
CA CYS A 276 -5.48 19.21 -21.38
C CYS A 276 -6.40 18.41 -20.44
N LEU A 277 -6.06 18.30 -19.15
CA LEU A 277 -6.80 17.48 -18.22
C LEU A 277 -8.16 18.11 -17.90
N ASN A 278 -9.25 17.44 -18.30
CA ASN A 278 -10.62 17.83 -17.97
C ASN A 278 -11.06 17.26 -16.61
N PHE A 279 -10.19 17.37 -15.60
CA PHE A 279 -10.42 16.87 -14.26
C PHE A 279 -10.76 18.05 -13.34
N GLN A 280 -12.06 18.30 -13.15
CA GLN A 280 -12.55 19.36 -12.27
C GLN A 280 -13.57 18.80 -11.27
N PRO A 281 -13.08 18.06 -10.24
CA PRO A 281 -13.95 17.64 -9.15
C PRO A 281 -14.48 18.87 -8.42
N LEU A 282 -15.79 18.89 -8.17
CA LEU A 282 -16.44 19.89 -7.32
C LEU A 282 -16.12 19.58 -5.86
N ARG A 283 -15.00 20.11 -5.34
CA ARG A 283 -14.53 19.82 -3.98
C ARG A 283 -14.93 20.90 -2.98
N LYS A 284 -15.18 20.49 -1.74
CA LYS A 284 -15.21 21.41 -0.58
C LYS A 284 -13.86 22.12 -0.45
N ARG A 285 -13.86 23.35 0.10
CA ARG A 285 -12.64 24.15 0.25
C ARG A 285 -11.71 23.55 1.29
N HIS A 286 -10.43 23.40 0.93
CA HIS A 286 -9.36 22.94 1.83
C HIS A 286 -8.41 24.07 2.23
N ASP A 287 -8.89 25.32 2.20
CA ASP A 287 -8.10 26.55 2.40
C ASP A 287 -7.29 26.55 3.72
N ASP A 288 -7.85 25.95 4.78
CA ASP A 288 -7.24 25.87 6.12
C ASP A 288 -6.50 24.55 6.39
N CYS A 289 -6.43 23.65 5.40
CA CYS A 289 -5.68 22.37 5.52
C CYS A 289 -4.19 22.59 5.22
N ASN A 290 -3.33 21.73 5.79
CA ASN A 290 -1.90 21.73 5.49
C ASN A 290 -1.40 20.29 5.25
N GLU A 291 -0.11 20.12 5.00
CA GLU A 291 0.51 18.82 4.69
C GLU A 291 0.35 17.80 5.82
N GLN A 292 0.24 18.25 7.07
CA GLN A 292 0.12 17.39 8.25
C GLN A 292 -1.34 17.07 8.60
N MET A 293 -2.29 17.94 8.26
CA MET A 293 -3.66 17.83 8.75
C MET A 293 -4.70 18.29 7.73
N CYS A 294 -5.68 17.42 7.48
CA CYS A 294 -6.92 17.77 6.79
C CYS A 294 -8.03 18.03 7.82
N LEU A 295 -8.58 19.25 7.84
CA LEU A 295 -9.66 19.60 8.76
C LEU A 295 -10.96 18.87 8.44
N LEU A 296 -11.30 18.72 7.15
CA LEU A 296 -12.53 18.01 6.72
C LEU A 296 -12.49 16.51 7.03
N ALA A 297 -11.28 15.93 7.09
CA ALA A 297 -11.10 14.53 7.44
C ALA A 297 -11.39 14.27 8.94
N ASN A 298 -11.13 15.28 9.79
CA ASN A 298 -11.33 15.22 11.23
C ASN A 298 -12.61 15.94 11.71
N GLU A 299 -13.39 16.49 10.78
CA GLU A 299 -14.63 17.21 11.11
C GLU A 299 -15.68 16.26 11.70
N GLU A 300 -16.32 16.70 12.78
CA GLU A 300 -17.40 15.93 13.40
C GLU A 300 -18.65 15.97 12.51
N SER A 301 -18.79 14.95 11.67
CA SER A 301 -19.90 14.85 10.72
C SER A 301 -21.27 14.50 11.35
N THR A 302 -21.34 14.28 12.67
CA THR A 302 -22.60 14.01 13.38
C THR A 302 -23.56 15.19 13.31
N GLY A 303 -23.06 16.42 13.18
CA GLY A 303 -23.87 17.63 13.04
C GLY A 303 -24.23 18.01 11.60
N ALA A 304 -23.74 17.29 10.59
CA ALA A 304 -23.94 17.64 9.19
C ALA A 304 -25.43 17.58 8.81
N SER A 305 -25.92 18.58 8.08
CA SER A 305 -27.28 18.57 7.54
C SER A 305 -27.41 17.42 6.53
N GLN A 306 -28.51 16.67 6.61
CA GLN A 306 -28.71 15.54 5.73
C GLN A 306 -28.90 16.00 4.27
N LEU A 307 -28.25 15.29 3.35
CA LEU A 307 -28.25 15.57 1.93
C LEU A 307 -29.67 15.39 1.36
N HIS A 308 -30.10 16.38 0.59
CA HIS A 308 -31.30 16.29 -0.21
C HIS A 308 -30.94 15.94 -1.65
N LYS A 309 -31.61 14.92 -2.20
CA LYS A 309 -31.56 14.60 -3.65
C LYS A 309 -32.73 15.22 -4.42
N CYS A 310 -33.71 15.80 -3.71
CA CYS A 310 -34.78 16.60 -4.31
C CYS A 310 -34.32 18.04 -4.58
N GLN A 311 -34.85 18.65 -5.63
CA GLN A 311 -34.49 20.02 -6.01
C GLN A 311 -34.91 21.07 -4.96
N ALA A 312 -36.06 20.88 -4.31
CA ALA A 312 -36.63 21.85 -3.37
C ALA A 312 -35.99 21.82 -1.97
N GLN A 313 -35.18 20.80 -1.67
CA GLN A 313 -34.48 20.60 -0.38
C GLN A 313 -35.38 20.62 0.87
N ASP A 314 -36.66 20.28 0.70
CA ASP A 314 -37.70 20.33 1.75
C ASP A 314 -38.49 19.02 1.83
N CYS A 315 -37.94 17.93 1.30
CA CYS A 315 -38.61 16.62 1.29
C CYS A 315 -38.93 16.13 2.73
N PRO A 316 -40.08 15.44 2.94
CA PRO A 316 -40.47 14.95 4.26
C PRO A 316 -39.43 14.06 4.92
N VAL A 317 -39.44 14.03 6.26
CA VAL A 317 -38.64 13.11 7.07
C VAL A 317 -39.40 11.81 7.28
N VAL A 318 -38.72 10.69 7.09
CA VAL A 318 -39.21 9.33 7.31
C VAL A 318 -38.55 8.77 8.57
N GLN A 319 -39.36 8.20 9.47
CA GLN A 319 -38.86 7.50 10.66
C GLN A 319 -38.83 6.00 10.39
N VAL A 320 -37.65 5.38 10.41
CA VAL A 320 -37.50 3.92 10.36
C VAL A 320 -37.50 3.37 11.80
N ASN A 321 -38.21 2.26 12.04
CA ASN A 321 -38.31 1.64 13.36
C ASN A 321 -37.05 0.84 13.73
N VAL A 322 -35.98 1.54 14.11
CA VAL A 322 -34.68 0.94 14.46
C VAL A 322 -34.67 0.23 15.83
N ASP A 323 -35.73 0.36 16.64
CA ASP A 323 -35.81 -0.30 17.96
C ASP A 323 -35.86 -1.82 17.83
N ILE A 324 -36.45 -2.33 16.75
CA ILE A 324 -36.47 -3.78 16.41
C ILE A 324 -35.03 -4.32 16.34
N LEU A 325 -34.08 -3.53 15.82
CA LEU A 325 -32.67 -3.92 15.78
C LEU A 325 -32.07 -3.97 17.18
N ALA A 326 -32.43 -3.01 18.04
CA ALA A 326 -31.89 -2.97 19.39
C ALA A 326 -32.33 -4.19 20.22
N ASP A 327 -33.58 -4.63 20.05
CA ASP A 327 -34.11 -5.85 20.64
C ASP A 327 -33.41 -7.10 20.10
N ALA A 328 -33.14 -7.17 18.79
CA ALA A 328 -32.43 -8.29 18.17
C ALA A 328 -31.02 -8.51 18.76
N TYR A 329 -30.31 -7.43 19.10
CA TYR A 329 -28.97 -7.50 19.71
C TYR A 329 -28.98 -7.57 21.26
N ARG A 330 -30.13 -7.34 21.92
CA ARG A 330 -30.20 -7.26 23.39
C ARG A 330 -29.79 -8.59 24.04
N ALA A 331 -30.33 -9.70 23.54
CA ALA A 331 -30.10 -11.04 24.09
C ALA A 331 -28.86 -11.77 23.51
N VAL A 332 -28.12 -11.14 22.59
CA VAL A 332 -26.97 -11.77 21.93
C VAL A 332 -25.74 -11.74 22.85
N GLU A 333 -25.18 -12.90 23.16
CA GLU A 333 -23.90 -13.04 23.86
C GLU A 333 -22.74 -13.23 22.86
N ARG A 334 -21.49 -13.15 23.35
CA ARG A 334 -20.30 -13.44 22.53
C ARG A 334 -20.13 -14.96 22.37
N PRO A 335 -19.72 -15.46 21.19
CA PRO A 335 -19.48 -14.73 19.94
C PRO A 335 -20.79 -14.24 19.31
N ILE A 336 -20.77 -13.01 18.80
CA ILE A 336 -21.95 -12.35 18.22
C ILE A 336 -22.21 -13.01 16.85
N PRO A 337 -23.34 -13.71 16.62
CA PRO A 337 -23.68 -14.22 15.32
C PRO A 337 -24.06 -13.08 14.37
N TRP A 338 -23.79 -13.26 13.08
CA TRP A 338 -24.27 -12.32 12.07
C TRP A 338 -25.80 -12.29 12.03
N LEU A 339 -26.37 -11.09 12.01
CA LEU A 339 -27.79 -10.83 11.85
C LEU A 339 -28.00 -10.00 10.59
N GLN A 340 -28.93 -10.40 9.73
CA GLN A 340 -29.31 -9.57 8.60
C GLN A 340 -30.11 -8.36 9.08
N THR A 341 -29.58 -7.17 8.82
CA THR A 341 -30.16 -5.89 9.28
C THR A 341 -30.54 -4.97 8.12
N ALA A 342 -30.54 -5.49 6.89
CA ALA A 342 -31.00 -4.78 5.71
C ALA A 342 -32.54 -4.64 5.74
N TRP A 343 -33.05 -3.51 5.27
CA TRP A 343 -34.50 -3.25 5.17
C TRP A 343 -35.03 -3.66 3.80
N ASP A 344 -36.17 -4.34 3.76
CA ASP A 344 -36.89 -4.67 2.54
C ASP A 344 -37.54 -3.41 1.95
N ILE A 345 -37.14 -3.06 0.74
CA ILE A 345 -37.57 -1.84 0.03
C ILE A 345 -38.52 -2.16 -1.14
N SER A 346 -38.95 -3.41 -1.29
CA SER A 346 -39.81 -3.86 -2.41
C SER A 346 -41.28 -3.45 -2.26
N ASP A 347 -41.81 -3.47 -1.03
CA ASP A 347 -43.23 -3.20 -0.73
C ASP A 347 -43.48 -1.73 -0.34
N ARG A 348 -42.99 -0.78 -1.14
CA ARG A 348 -43.15 0.66 -0.83
C ARG A 348 -44.57 1.17 -1.15
N PRO A 349 -45.30 1.77 -0.19
CA PRO A 349 -46.50 2.54 -0.49
C PRO A 349 -46.14 3.84 -1.22
N PRO A 350 -46.95 4.33 -2.19
CA PRO A 350 -46.64 5.50 -3.01
C PRO A 350 -46.64 6.87 -2.30
N GLU A 351 -47.06 6.96 -1.03
CA GLU A 351 -47.27 8.25 -0.36
C GLU A 351 -46.76 8.20 1.08
N TYR A 352 -45.52 8.64 1.32
CA TYR A 352 -45.08 8.98 2.68
C TYR A 352 -45.62 10.37 3.02
N ARG A 353 -46.61 10.43 3.90
CA ARG A 353 -47.08 11.68 4.51
C ARG A 353 -46.27 11.98 5.77
N ASP A 354 -46.10 13.27 6.06
CA ASP A 354 -45.21 13.79 7.09
C ASP A 354 -45.23 13.00 8.42
N GLY A 355 -44.07 12.49 8.83
CA GLY A 355 -43.83 11.97 10.17
C GLY A 355 -44.35 10.55 10.47
N GLU A 356 -44.91 9.83 9.50
CA GLU A 356 -45.31 8.43 9.72
C GLU A 356 -44.10 7.49 9.79
N VAL A 357 -44.15 6.55 10.74
CA VAL A 357 -43.15 5.48 10.87
C VAL A 357 -43.26 4.59 9.64
N SER A 358 -42.14 4.43 8.96
CA SER A 358 -42.04 3.57 7.79
C SER A 358 -42.35 2.12 8.14
N HIS A 359 -43.26 1.52 7.38
CA HIS A 359 -43.62 0.09 7.48
C HIS A 359 -42.58 -0.85 6.86
N LEU A 360 -41.35 -0.38 6.66
CA LEU A 360 -40.26 -1.24 6.20
C LEU A 360 -40.09 -2.39 7.20
N ARG A 361 -40.04 -3.61 6.66
CA ARG A 361 -39.66 -4.81 7.40
C ARG A 361 -38.18 -5.11 7.15
N LEU A 362 -37.58 -5.91 8.02
CA LEU A 362 -36.26 -6.46 7.71
C LEU A 362 -36.37 -7.39 6.50
N ALA A 363 -35.38 -7.35 5.62
CA ALA A 363 -35.28 -8.26 4.49
C ALA A 363 -35.06 -9.69 4.98
N GLU A 364 -35.66 -10.66 4.29
CA GLU A 364 -35.52 -12.09 4.63
C GLU A 364 -34.09 -12.56 4.43
N PHE A 365 -33.62 -13.53 5.23
CA PHE A 365 -32.21 -13.94 5.31
C PHE A 365 -31.53 -14.23 3.95
N ASP A 366 -32.27 -14.74 2.96
CA ASP A 366 -31.74 -15.07 1.62
C ASP A 366 -31.99 -13.97 0.57
N ASP A 367 -32.66 -12.87 0.93
CA ASP A 367 -32.90 -11.76 0.01
C ASP A 367 -31.60 -11.01 -0.31
N ALA A 368 -31.34 -10.85 -1.61
CA ALA A 368 -30.23 -10.03 -2.07
C ALA A 368 -30.43 -8.56 -1.66
N TYR A 369 -29.40 -7.99 -1.03
CA TYR A 369 -29.38 -6.59 -0.64
C TYR A 369 -28.14 -5.85 -1.16
N MET A 370 -28.30 -4.53 -1.27
CA MET A 370 -27.23 -3.58 -1.58
C MET A 370 -26.73 -2.94 -0.29
N ALA A 371 -25.42 -2.95 -0.05
CA ALA A 371 -24.80 -2.18 1.03
C ALA A 371 -24.24 -0.85 0.50
N VAL A 372 -24.45 0.22 1.27
CA VAL A 372 -23.96 1.56 0.96
C VAL A 372 -22.72 1.86 1.78
N SER A 373 -21.60 2.13 1.09
CA SER A 373 -20.38 2.70 1.68
C SER A 373 -20.33 4.18 1.31
N HIS A 374 -20.31 5.06 2.31
CA HIS A 374 -20.58 6.48 2.12
C HIS A 374 -19.86 7.38 3.12
N VAL A 375 -19.82 8.67 2.81
CA VAL A 375 -19.13 9.68 3.62
C VAL A 375 -20.15 10.51 4.41
N TRP A 376 -20.21 10.32 5.73
CA TRP A 376 -21.18 11.04 6.59
C TRP A 376 -21.13 12.57 6.47
N SER A 377 -19.94 13.16 6.27
CA SER A 377 -19.79 14.62 6.11
C SER A 377 -20.43 15.15 4.83
N ASP A 378 -20.81 14.28 3.90
CA ASP A 378 -21.55 14.66 2.70
C ASP A 378 -23.06 14.77 2.97
N GLY A 379 -23.48 14.61 4.22
CA GLY A 379 -24.87 14.63 4.63
C GLY A 379 -25.57 13.31 4.37
N THR A 380 -24.87 12.23 4.03
CA THR A 380 -25.51 10.92 3.80
C THR A 380 -25.70 10.11 5.08
N GLY A 381 -25.26 10.64 6.24
CA GLY A 381 -25.54 10.07 7.56
C GLY A 381 -26.92 10.45 8.11
N VAL A 382 -27.14 10.18 9.40
CA VAL A 382 -28.33 10.64 10.16
C VAL A 382 -28.29 12.16 10.41
N GLY A 383 -27.08 12.74 10.49
CA GLY A 383 -26.89 14.15 10.85
C GLY A 383 -27.39 14.47 12.26
N ALA A 384 -27.79 15.71 12.51
CA ALA A 384 -28.27 16.19 13.82
C ALA A 384 -29.64 15.61 14.26
N ARG A 385 -30.17 14.62 13.52
CA ARG A 385 -31.48 14.00 13.75
C ARG A 385 -31.38 12.78 14.66
N LYS A 386 -32.52 12.21 15.04
CA LYS A 386 -32.52 10.95 15.79
C LYS A 386 -32.18 9.79 14.86
N GLN A 387 -31.52 8.76 15.39
CA GLN A 387 -31.25 7.53 14.65
C GLN A 387 -32.55 6.97 14.05
N GLY A 388 -32.52 6.61 12.77
CA GLY A 388 -33.71 6.17 12.03
C GLY A 388 -34.51 7.29 11.35
N GLU A 389 -34.27 8.57 11.68
CA GLU A 389 -34.88 9.71 10.96
C GLU A 389 -34.05 10.07 9.72
N VAL A 390 -34.64 9.91 8.54
CA VAL A 390 -33.98 10.18 7.27
C VAL A 390 -34.88 10.92 6.28
N ASN A 391 -34.30 11.76 5.44
CA ASN A 391 -34.97 12.43 4.33
C ASN A 391 -35.53 11.40 3.35
N SER A 392 -36.82 11.48 3.05
CA SER A 392 -37.53 10.61 2.10
C SER A 392 -36.81 10.55 0.74
N CYS A 393 -36.39 11.70 0.23
CA CYS A 393 -35.71 11.80 -1.06
C CYS A 393 -34.34 11.10 -1.08
N LEU A 394 -33.60 11.04 0.03
CA LEU A 394 -32.33 10.30 0.10
C LEU A 394 -32.57 8.78 0.22
N LEU A 395 -33.56 8.39 1.01
CA LEU A 395 -34.00 6.99 1.12
C LEU A 395 -34.55 6.47 -0.22
N GLU A 396 -35.22 7.31 -1.00
CA GLU A 396 -35.67 7.01 -2.36
C GLU A 396 -34.52 6.86 -3.34
N TYR A 397 -33.53 7.76 -3.28
CA TYR A 397 -32.32 7.65 -4.08
C TYR A 397 -31.61 6.31 -3.89
N TRP A 398 -31.38 5.88 -2.65
CA TRP A 398 -30.76 4.59 -2.37
C TRP A 398 -31.58 3.40 -2.85
N SER A 399 -32.89 3.44 -2.63
CA SER A 399 -33.73 2.31 -3.05
C SER A 399 -33.95 2.23 -4.55
N SER A 400 -33.94 3.34 -5.27
CA SER A 400 -33.95 3.33 -6.73
C SER A 400 -32.69 2.66 -7.30
N ILE A 401 -31.52 2.92 -6.70
CA ILE A 401 -30.26 2.26 -7.08
C ILE A 401 -30.34 0.76 -6.77
N ALA A 402 -30.76 0.39 -5.55
CA ALA A 402 -30.91 -1.02 -5.16
C ALA A 402 -31.90 -1.77 -6.08
N GLY A 403 -33.02 -1.15 -6.43
CA GLY A 403 -34.00 -1.69 -7.37
C GLY A 403 -33.41 -1.90 -8.77
N THR A 404 -32.65 -0.93 -9.29
CA THR A 404 -31.92 -1.05 -10.57
C THR A 404 -30.92 -2.20 -10.56
N LEU A 405 -30.31 -2.50 -9.42
CA LEU A 405 -29.39 -3.63 -9.22
C LEU A 405 -30.11 -4.95 -8.90
N GLY A 406 -31.45 -4.96 -8.89
CA GLY A 406 -32.26 -6.14 -8.58
C GLY A 406 -32.11 -6.62 -7.13
N CYS A 407 -31.86 -5.70 -6.20
CA CYS A 407 -31.81 -5.97 -4.77
C CYS A 407 -33.16 -5.60 -4.13
N LYS A 408 -33.67 -6.50 -3.27
CA LYS A 408 -34.86 -6.22 -2.45
C LYS A 408 -34.51 -5.57 -1.14
N GLY A 409 -33.30 -5.80 -0.63
CA GLY A 409 -32.83 -5.21 0.61
C GLY A 409 -31.92 -3.99 0.39
N LEU A 410 -31.95 -3.06 1.35
CA LEU A 410 -31.03 -1.94 1.48
C LEU A 410 -30.34 -1.99 2.83
N TRP A 411 -29.01 -2.02 2.84
CA TRP A 411 -28.19 -1.83 4.03
C TRP A 411 -27.51 -0.46 3.99
N TRP A 412 -27.94 0.44 4.88
CA TRP A 412 -27.43 1.79 5.06
C TRP A 412 -27.29 2.05 6.56
N ASP A 413 -26.07 2.20 7.06
CA ASP A 413 -25.72 2.31 8.48
C ASP A 413 -26.60 3.27 9.31
N SER A 414 -27.13 4.32 8.67
CA SER A 414 -27.98 5.35 9.26
C SER A 414 -29.35 4.83 9.70
N ILE A 415 -29.80 3.73 9.10
CA ILE A 415 -31.05 3.05 9.45
C ILE A 415 -30.85 1.56 9.82
N CYS A 416 -29.68 0.97 9.56
CA CYS A 416 -29.40 -0.45 9.81
C CYS A 416 -28.60 -0.72 11.10
N LEU A 417 -28.21 0.33 11.84
CA LEU A 417 -27.55 0.18 13.14
C LEU A 417 -28.52 0.47 14.31
N PRO A 418 -28.44 -0.29 15.42
CA PRO A 418 -29.23 -0.04 16.62
C PRO A 418 -28.98 1.34 17.25
N ILE A 419 -29.98 1.83 17.99
CA ILE A 419 -29.92 3.11 18.72
C ILE A 419 -29.24 2.99 20.10
N HIS A 420 -29.41 1.86 20.80
CA HIS A 420 -28.86 1.69 22.13
C HIS A 420 -27.36 1.36 22.11
N LYS A 421 -26.58 2.01 22.98
CA LYS A 421 -25.11 1.94 23.01
C LYS A 421 -24.55 0.51 22.98
N ASP A 422 -25.08 -0.39 23.80
CA ASP A 422 -24.59 -1.77 23.87
C ASP A 422 -24.93 -2.59 22.63
N SER A 423 -26.19 -2.53 22.17
CA SER A 423 -26.62 -3.18 20.94
C SER A 423 -25.88 -2.64 19.71
N ARG A 424 -25.66 -1.32 19.65
CA ARG A 424 -24.92 -0.66 18.58
C ARG A 424 -23.46 -1.11 18.56
N ARG A 425 -22.82 -1.19 19.72
CA ARG A 425 -21.46 -1.72 19.85
C ARG A 425 -21.37 -3.15 19.33
N LYS A 426 -22.29 -4.04 19.73
CA LYS A 426 -22.34 -5.42 19.22
C LYS A 426 -22.52 -5.46 17.70
N ALA A 427 -23.38 -4.61 17.14
CA ALA A 427 -23.57 -4.49 15.70
C ALA A 427 -22.30 -3.98 14.98
N LEU A 428 -21.54 -3.05 15.59
CA LEU A 428 -20.27 -2.55 15.05
C LEU A 428 -19.18 -3.64 15.04
N ASP A 429 -19.11 -4.47 16.08
CA ASP A 429 -18.13 -5.57 16.17
C ASP A 429 -18.28 -6.59 15.01
N ILE A 430 -19.47 -6.73 14.43
CA ILE A 430 -19.75 -7.61 13.28
C ILE A 430 -20.11 -6.85 12.00
N MET A 431 -19.91 -5.53 11.96
CA MET A 431 -20.44 -4.67 10.89
C MET A 431 -19.94 -5.08 9.50
N LEU A 432 -18.66 -5.47 9.39
CA LEU A 432 -18.05 -5.87 8.13
C LEU A 432 -18.75 -7.07 7.49
N GLU A 433 -19.44 -7.90 8.26
CA GLU A 433 -20.21 -9.03 7.72
C GLU A 433 -21.40 -8.57 6.87
N ASN A 434 -21.97 -7.40 7.14
CA ASN A 434 -23.04 -6.84 6.31
C ASN A 434 -22.52 -6.40 4.93
N PHE A 435 -21.26 -5.96 4.84
CA PHE A 435 -20.63 -5.62 3.57
C PHE A 435 -20.13 -6.88 2.85
N GLU A 436 -19.62 -7.86 3.60
CA GLU A 436 -19.23 -9.17 3.09
C GLU A 436 -20.43 -9.89 2.45
N LYS A 437 -21.58 -9.93 3.11
CA LYS A 437 -22.74 -10.69 2.62
C LYS A 437 -23.62 -9.95 1.61
N ALA A 438 -23.34 -8.67 1.34
CA ALA A 438 -24.08 -7.90 0.35
C ALA A 438 -23.83 -8.41 -1.07
N LYS A 439 -24.85 -8.33 -1.94
CA LYS A 439 -24.71 -8.65 -3.37
C LYS A 439 -23.93 -7.57 -4.11
N TYR A 440 -24.16 -6.31 -3.74
CA TYR A 440 -23.48 -5.13 -4.27
C TYR A 440 -22.99 -4.25 -3.14
N LEU A 441 -21.76 -3.76 -3.26
CA LEU A 441 -21.26 -2.63 -2.51
C LEU A 441 -21.35 -1.40 -3.40
N VAL A 442 -22.15 -0.41 -3.01
CA VAL A 442 -22.25 0.86 -3.72
C VAL A 442 -21.53 1.95 -2.93
N ILE A 443 -20.54 2.56 -3.57
CA ILE A 443 -19.69 3.60 -2.99
C ILE A 443 -20.20 4.97 -3.41
N HIS A 444 -20.44 5.82 -2.42
CA HIS A 444 -20.83 7.21 -2.60
C HIS A 444 -19.86 8.16 -1.90
N ASP A 445 -19.27 9.02 -2.71
CA ASP A 445 -18.56 10.23 -2.31
C ASP A 445 -19.17 11.38 -3.10
N GLN A 446 -19.47 12.50 -2.46
CA GLN A 446 -20.17 13.60 -3.12
C GLN A 446 -19.33 14.25 -4.23
N ASP A 447 -18.00 14.28 -4.10
CA ASP A 447 -17.12 14.82 -5.13
C ASP A 447 -17.14 13.89 -6.36
N LEU A 448 -17.11 12.56 -6.15
CA LEU A 448 -17.22 11.57 -7.23
C LEU A 448 -18.60 11.59 -7.88
N ALA A 449 -19.68 11.60 -7.08
CA ALA A 449 -21.05 11.62 -7.58
C ALA A 449 -21.40 12.90 -8.35
N SER A 450 -20.65 13.98 -8.13
CA SER A 450 -20.79 15.25 -8.86
C SER A 450 -19.89 15.34 -10.09
N LEU A 451 -18.84 14.50 -10.16
CA LEU A 451 -17.88 14.45 -11.27
C LEU A 451 -18.48 13.67 -12.44
N PRO A 452 -18.65 14.28 -13.64
CA PRO A 452 -18.95 13.52 -14.85
C PRO A 452 -17.89 12.44 -15.03
N TYR A 453 -18.30 11.19 -15.27
CA TYR A 453 -17.37 10.08 -15.39
C TYR A 453 -16.25 10.41 -16.39
N PRO A 454 -15.00 10.55 -15.93
CA PRO A 454 -13.93 11.14 -16.74
C PRO A 454 -13.27 10.13 -17.67
N GLY A 455 -13.63 8.85 -17.55
CA GLY A 455 -12.92 7.74 -18.15
C GLY A 455 -12.10 6.98 -17.11
N ARG A 456 -11.52 5.85 -17.53
CA ARG A 456 -10.83 4.91 -16.64
C ARG A 456 -9.60 5.51 -15.97
N HIS A 457 -8.74 6.20 -16.72
CA HIS A 457 -7.47 6.76 -16.21
C HIS A 457 -7.71 7.68 -15.01
N GLU A 458 -8.60 8.65 -15.19
CA GLU A 458 -8.87 9.69 -14.21
C GLU A 458 -9.81 9.21 -13.10
N ALA A 459 -10.65 8.20 -13.34
CA ALA A 459 -11.55 7.65 -12.31
C ALA A 459 -10.77 7.04 -11.14
N ALA A 460 -9.72 6.24 -11.42
CA ALA A 460 -8.87 5.66 -10.38
C ALA A 460 -8.18 6.76 -9.54
N ILE A 461 -7.68 7.80 -10.22
CA ILE A 461 -7.05 8.97 -9.57
C ILE A 461 -8.08 9.75 -8.73
N ALA A 462 -9.30 9.94 -9.25
CA ALA A 462 -10.39 10.59 -8.54
C ALA A 462 -10.70 9.88 -7.21
N ILE A 463 -10.78 8.55 -7.24
CA ILE A 463 -11.06 7.73 -6.06
C ILE A 463 -9.96 7.88 -5.02
N VAL A 464 -8.70 7.72 -5.40
CA VAL A 464 -7.57 7.84 -4.46
C VAL A 464 -7.49 9.22 -3.80
N LEU A 465 -7.96 10.26 -4.50
CA LEU A 465 -8.01 11.64 -4.02
C LEU A 465 -9.37 12.05 -3.43
N SER A 466 -10.31 11.12 -3.27
CA SER A 466 -11.66 11.38 -2.73
C SER A 466 -11.66 11.38 -1.20
N THR A 467 -12.65 12.04 -0.59
CA THR A 467 -12.83 12.02 0.86
C THR A 467 -13.07 10.59 1.35
N TRP A 468 -13.86 9.82 0.59
CA TRP A 468 -14.17 8.43 0.88
C TRP A 468 -12.93 7.56 1.07
N PHE A 469 -11.92 7.70 0.20
CA PHE A 469 -10.71 6.86 0.28
C PHE A 469 -9.82 7.16 1.49
N THR A 470 -10.00 8.34 2.09
CA THR A 470 -9.19 8.83 3.22
C THR A 470 -9.73 8.44 4.60
N ARG A 471 -10.84 7.69 4.67
CA ARG A 471 -11.48 7.28 5.93
C ARG A 471 -11.14 5.84 6.32
N GLY A 472 -10.96 5.60 7.61
CA GLY A 472 -10.63 4.26 8.14
C GLY A 472 -11.78 3.25 7.96
N TRP A 473 -13.01 3.67 8.26
CA TRP A 473 -14.19 2.81 8.14
C TRP A 473 -14.45 2.37 6.69
N THR A 474 -14.40 3.28 5.73
CA THR A 474 -14.62 2.98 4.30
C THR A 474 -13.57 2.02 3.73
N ALA A 475 -12.32 2.09 4.22
CA ALA A 475 -11.29 1.10 3.88
C ALA A 475 -11.63 -0.30 4.41
N ALA A 476 -12.20 -0.39 5.61
CA ALA A 476 -12.64 -1.67 6.18
C ALA A 476 -13.84 -2.24 5.43
N GLU A 477 -14.77 -1.39 5.01
CA GLU A 477 -15.93 -1.74 4.19
C GLU A 477 -15.47 -2.32 2.85
N LEU A 478 -14.56 -1.64 2.13
CA LEU A 478 -14.00 -2.16 0.88
C LEU A 478 -13.19 -3.45 1.10
N TYR A 479 -12.36 -3.51 2.14
CA TYR A 479 -11.57 -4.70 2.46
C TYR A 479 -12.43 -5.91 2.79
N SER A 480 -13.55 -5.70 3.47
CA SER A 480 -14.52 -6.76 3.73
C SER A 480 -14.98 -7.41 2.42
N CYS A 481 -14.94 -6.68 1.30
CA CYS A 481 -15.41 -7.16 0.02
C CYS A 481 -14.45 -8.10 -0.75
N ARG A 482 -13.20 -8.26 -0.29
CA ARG A 482 -12.15 -9.05 -0.99
C ARG A 482 -12.43 -10.56 -1.18
N LYS A 483 -13.36 -11.14 -0.40
CA LYS A 483 -13.65 -12.59 -0.35
C LYS A 483 -15.05 -12.91 -0.89
N GLY A 484 -15.25 -12.93 -2.21
CA GLY A 484 -16.50 -13.38 -2.82
C GLY A 484 -16.80 -12.75 -4.17
N ASP A 485 -17.86 -13.21 -4.84
CA ASP A 485 -18.27 -12.80 -6.21
C ASP A 485 -19.08 -11.49 -6.25
N ARG A 486 -18.91 -10.64 -5.23
CA ARG A 486 -19.70 -9.41 -5.04
C ARG A 486 -19.17 -8.29 -5.91
N LYS A 487 -20.10 -7.48 -6.44
CA LYS A 487 -19.78 -6.40 -7.39
C LYS A 487 -19.66 -5.08 -6.65
N ILE A 488 -18.53 -4.41 -6.80
CA ILE A 488 -18.25 -3.11 -6.20
C ILE A 488 -18.52 -2.04 -7.26
N LYS A 489 -19.37 -1.07 -6.94
CA LYS A 489 -19.79 -0.02 -7.87
C LYS A 489 -19.55 1.36 -7.28
N PHE A 490 -18.91 2.24 -8.06
CA PHE A 490 -18.73 3.66 -7.73
C PHE A 490 -19.83 4.49 -8.40
N ILE A 491 -20.35 5.49 -7.67
CA ILE A 491 -21.27 6.47 -8.21
C ILE A 491 -20.49 7.65 -8.80
N PHE A 492 -20.73 7.91 -10.09
CA PHE A 492 -20.34 9.13 -10.79
C PHE A 492 -21.58 9.86 -11.34
N LYS A 493 -21.38 11.09 -11.81
CA LYS A 493 -22.35 11.72 -12.71
C LYS A 493 -22.19 11.13 -14.11
N HIS A 494 -23.29 11.05 -14.88
CA HIS A 494 -23.20 10.62 -16.27
C HIS A 494 -22.19 11.46 -17.07
N PRO A 495 -21.50 10.87 -18.06
CA PRO A 495 -20.64 11.61 -18.97
C PRO A 495 -21.36 12.80 -19.59
N VAL A 496 -20.64 13.89 -19.86
CA VAL A 496 -21.21 15.15 -20.38
C VAL A 496 -22.03 14.96 -21.67
N ALA A 497 -21.73 13.92 -22.45
CA ALA A 497 -22.45 13.58 -23.67
C ALA A 497 -23.83 12.91 -23.45
N SER A 498 -24.15 12.48 -22.23
CA SER A 498 -25.44 11.86 -21.90
C SER A 498 -26.46 12.89 -21.38
N ASN A 499 -27.72 12.68 -21.71
CA ASN A 499 -28.86 13.45 -21.20
C ASN A 499 -29.46 12.86 -19.91
N ASP A 500 -28.91 11.75 -19.41
CA ASP A 500 -29.40 11.09 -18.19
C ASP A 500 -29.01 11.87 -16.93
N ILE A 501 -29.96 12.03 -16.02
CA ILE A 501 -29.84 12.82 -14.78
C ILE A 501 -29.62 11.90 -13.56
N GLY A 502 -29.68 10.57 -13.75
CA GLY A 502 -29.50 9.58 -12.70
C GLY A 502 -28.05 9.38 -12.25
N PRO A 503 -27.81 8.52 -11.24
CA PRO A 503 -26.46 8.09 -10.89
C PRO A 503 -25.87 7.18 -11.97
N PHE A 504 -24.62 7.44 -12.36
CA PHE A 504 -23.86 6.56 -13.25
C PHE A 504 -23.04 5.58 -12.42
N LEU A 505 -23.40 4.30 -12.47
CA LEU A 505 -22.75 3.24 -11.70
C LEU A 505 -21.64 2.59 -12.52
N VAL A 506 -20.41 2.63 -12.02
CA VAL A 506 -19.24 2.05 -12.69
C VAL A 506 -18.67 0.93 -11.85
N ASP A 507 -18.45 -0.24 -12.47
CA ASP A 507 -17.82 -1.38 -11.81
C ASP A 507 -16.34 -1.10 -11.50
N ILE A 508 -15.84 -1.58 -10.37
CA ILE A 508 -14.45 -1.36 -9.96
C ILE A 508 -13.46 -1.96 -10.96
N GLU A 509 -13.82 -3.05 -11.62
CA GLU A 509 -13.04 -3.73 -12.66
C GLU A 509 -12.89 -2.88 -13.93
N ASP A 510 -13.85 -1.98 -14.19
CA ASP A 510 -13.79 -1.02 -15.30
C ASP A 510 -12.92 0.21 -14.97
N ILE A 511 -12.57 0.40 -13.70
CA ILE A 511 -11.77 1.53 -13.19
C ILE A 511 -10.33 1.11 -12.90
N ILE A 512 -10.13 -0.02 -12.22
CA ILE A 512 -8.82 -0.48 -11.78
C ILE A 512 -8.08 -1.13 -12.94
N TRP A 513 -6.85 -0.69 -13.21
CA TRP A 513 -5.93 -1.38 -14.10
C TRP A 513 -5.55 -2.77 -13.59
N ASP A 514 -5.64 -3.79 -14.45
CA ASP A 514 -5.16 -5.14 -14.15
C ASP A 514 -4.21 -5.67 -15.22
N GLU A 515 -3.21 -6.45 -14.82
CA GLU A 515 -2.10 -6.88 -15.71
C GLU A 515 -2.57 -7.89 -16.75
N ASP A 516 -3.54 -8.73 -16.37
CA ASP A 516 -4.25 -9.64 -17.29
C ASP A 516 -5.12 -8.87 -18.30
N SER A 517 -5.33 -7.56 -18.11
CA SER A 517 -6.07 -6.69 -19.03
C SER A 517 -5.24 -6.22 -20.23
N LEU A 518 -3.98 -6.65 -20.41
CA LEU A 518 -3.23 -6.42 -21.66
C LEU A 518 -3.44 -7.58 -22.62
N THR A 519 -4.62 -7.64 -23.22
CA THR A 519 -4.88 -8.55 -24.35
C THR A 519 -4.67 -7.83 -25.68
N GLU A 520 -4.48 -8.58 -26.75
CA GLU A 520 -4.40 -8.07 -28.13
C GLU A 520 -5.63 -7.21 -28.53
N THR A 521 -6.77 -7.46 -27.88
CA THR A 521 -8.04 -6.75 -28.09
C THR A 521 -8.24 -5.54 -27.18
N SER A 522 -7.28 -5.27 -26.29
CA SER A 522 -7.38 -4.19 -25.33
C SER A 522 -7.33 -2.85 -26.03
N ARG A 523 -8.45 -2.11 -25.96
CA ARG A 523 -8.58 -0.77 -26.53
C ARG A 523 -7.86 0.29 -25.68
N HIS A 524 -7.52 -0.06 -24.45
CA HIS A 524 -7.02 0.85 -23.42
C HIS A 524 -5.58 0.51 -23.06
N ILE A 525 -4.73 1.54 -22.97
CA ILE A 525 -3.34 1.41 -22.54
C ILE A 525 -3.15 2.35 -21.36
N PRO A 526 -2.78 1.83 -20.19
CA PRO A 526 -2.73 2.62 -18.97
C PRO A 526 -1.54 3.59 -18.95
N ILE A 527 -1.78 4.78 -18.42
CA ILE A 527 -0.72 5.71 -18.02
C ILE A 527 -0.15 5.34 -16.64
N LEU A 528 1.05 5.83 -16.34
CA LEU A 528 1.72 5.57 -15.05
C LEU A 528 0.90 6.02 -13.83
N ALA A 529 0.11 7.09 -13.97
CA ALA A 529 -0.76 7.59 -12.91
C ALA A 529 -1.95 6.66 -12.62
N GLU A 530 -2.60 6.10 -13.66
CA GLU A 530 -3.67 5.11 -13.52
C GLU A 530 -3.13 3.86 -12.84
N MET A 531 -1.99 3.34 -13.28
CA MET A 531 -1.35 2.17 -12.66
C MET A 531 -1.05 2.42 -11.18
N SER A 532 -0.51 3.61 -10.87
CA SER A 532 -0.20 4.01 -9.49
C SER A 532 -1.44 4.09 -8.62
N ALA A 533 -2.52 4.72 -9.10
CA ALA A 533 -3.78 4.85 -8.38
C ALA A 533 -4.48 3.49 -8.21
N SER A 534 -4.53 2.69 -9.28
CA SER A 534 -5.10 1.35 -9.30
C SER A 534 -4.44 0.45 -8.26
N ARG A 535 -3.11 0.49 -8.18
CA ARG A 535 -2.34 -0.23 -7.18
C ARG A 535 -2.70 0.16 -5.75
N ILE A 536 -2.82 1.47 -5.49
CA ILE A 536 -3.20 1.98 -4.16
C ILE A 536 -4.60 1.46 -3.76
N ILE A 537 -5.54 1.38 -4.71
CA ILE A 537 -6.88 0.83 -4.46
C ILE A 537 -6.82 -0.69 -4.25
N LYS A 538 -6.09 -1.42 -5.09
CA LYS A 538 -5.92 -2.88 -5.01
C LYS A 538 -5.33 -3.34 -3.69
N GLU A 539 -4.52 -2.52 -3.03
CA GLU A 539 -3.99 -2.85 -1.69
C GLU A 539 -5.08 -3.06 -0.63
N LEU A 540 -6.28 -2.50 -0.81
CA LEU A 540 -7.45 -2.78 0.04
C LEU A 540 -8.16 -4.09 -0.32
N LEU A 541 -7.92 -4.63 -1.51
CA LEU A 541 -8.58 -5.82 -2.04
C LEU A 541 -7.74 -7.10 -1.87
N VAL A 542 -6.55 -6.99 -1.29
CA VAL A 542 -5.66 -8.13 -0.99
C VAL A 542 -5.68 -8.46 0.50
N ASN A 543 -5.30 -9.69 0.86
CA ASN A 543 -5.20 -10.08 2.26
C ASN A 543 -4.08 -9.30 2.98
N ILE A 544 -4.33 -8.96 4.24
CA ILE A 544 -3.34 -8.32 5.11
C ILE A 544 -2.55 -9.46 5.75
N GLU A 545 -1.31 -9.64 5.32
CA GLU A 545 -0.44 -10.74 5.77
C GLU A 545 0.53 -10.32 6.87
N ASN A 546 0.76 -9.01 7.04
CA ASN A 546 1.76 -8.49 7.95
C ASN A 546 1.42 -7.09 8.46
N PHE A 547 2.13 -6.68 9.51
CA PHE A 547 1.98 -5.41 10.22
C PHE A 547 2.16 -4.20 9.31
N SER A 548 3.15 -4.23 8.40
CA SER A 548 3.38 -3.11 7.48
C SER A 548 2.30 -2.97 6.42
N GLY A 549 1.68 -4.08 5.97
CA GLY A 549 0.49 -4.04 5.12
C GLY A 549 -0.68 -3.36 5.82
N LEU A 550 -0.92 -3.70 7.10
CA LEU A 550 -1.96 -3.07 7.91
C LEU A 550 -1.69 -1.57 8.13
N LYS A 551 -0.45 -1.20 8.51
CA LYS A 551 -0.05 0.21 8.67
C LYS A 551 -0.21 0.98 7.36
N ARG A 552 0.28 0.46 6.24
CA ARG A 552 0.13 1.09 4.92
C ARG A 552 -1.32 1.42 4.56
N ILE A 553 -2.24 0.52 4.93
CA ILE A 553 -3.68 0.77 4.76
C ILE A 553 -4.16 1.84 5.75
N LEU A 554 -3.88 1.73 7.04
CA LEU A 554 -4.57 2.59 8.01
C LEU A 554 -3.85 3.90 8.37
N GLU A 555 -2.55 4.04 8.12
CA GLU A 555 -1.75 5.22 8.50
C GLU A 555 -2.23 6.51 7.86
N THR A 556 -2.62 6.44 6.58
CA THR A 556 -3.05 7.59 5.78
C THR A 556 -4.54 7.89 5.90
N ARG A 557 -5.22 7.12 6.73
CA ARG A 557 -6.67 7.17 6.88
C ARG A 557 -7.05 7.72 8.24
N SER A 558 -8.03 8.60 8.20
CA SER A 558 -8.57 9.32 9.34
C SER A 558 -9.85 8.66 9.84
N THR A 559 -10.13 8.88 11.11
CA THR A 559 -11.43 8.64 11.72
C THR A 559 -11.71 9.82 12.62
N THR A 560 -12.99 10.15 12.84
CA THR A 560 -13.37 11.26 13.74
C THR A 560 -12.83 11.02 15.16
N TRP A 561 -12.82 9.77 15.62
CA TRP A 561 -12.28 9.39 16.92
C TRP A 561 -10.99 8.60 16.75
N GLU A 562 -9.93 9.00 17.44
CA GLU A 562 -8.61 8.34 17.35
C GLU A 562 -8.67 6.84 17.69
N LYS A 563 -9.51 6.48 18.67
CA LYS A 563 -9.75 5.08 19.05
C LYS A 563 -10.25 4.23 17.87
N ASP A 564 -11.08 4.80 17.00
CA ASP A 564 -11.71 4.06 15.92
C ASP A 564 -10.68 3.50 14.94
N ARG A 565 -9.53 4.14 14.75
CA ARG A 565 -8.47 3.60 13.88
C ARG A 565 -7.98 2.23 14.36
N VAL A 566 -7.84 2.06 15.67
CA VAL A 566 -7.40 0.79 16.28
C VAL A 566 -8.55 -0.21 16.32
N VAL A 567 -9.80 0.23 16.49
CA VAL A 567 -10.98 -0.63 16.32
C VAL A 567 -11.05 -1.16 14.89
N VAL A 568 -10.92 -0.30 13.88
CA VAL A 568 -10.87 -0.70 12.47
C VAL A 568 -9.71 -1.68 12.24
N ALA A 569 -8.52 -1.41 12.75
CA ALA A 569 -7.39 -2.34 12.65
C ALA A 569 -7.73 -3.73 13.22
N SER A 570 -8.44 -3.78 14.35
CA SER A 570 -8.90 -5.03 14.96
C SER A 570 -9.91 -5.77 14.08
N LEU A 571 -10.82 -5.06 13.41
CA LEU A 571 -11.78 -5.64 12.46
C LEU A 571 -11.11 -6.25 11.22
N LEU A 572 -9.96 -5.70 10.80
CA LEU A 572 -9.22 -6.16 9.63
C LEU A 572 -8.41 -7.43 9.89
N VAL A 573 -7.90 -7.59 11.12
CA VAL A 573 -6.95 -8.65 11.47
C VAL A 573 -7.56 -9.76 12.31
N LEU A 574 -8.31 -9.42 13.36
CA LEU A 574 -8.77 -10.40 14.33
C LEU A 574 -9.85 -11.29 13.74
N GLN A 575 -9.88 -12.54 14.21
CA GLN A 575 -11.00 -13.43 13.95
C GLN A 575 -12.29 -12.84 14.52
N LYS A 576 -13.41 -13.04 13.82
CA LYS A 576 -14.72 -12.47 14.17
C LYS A 576 -15.14 -12.73 15.62
N THR A 577 -14.77 -13.88 16.17
CA THR A 577 -15.06 -14.27 17.57
C THR A 577 -14.30 -13.46 18.62
N ASN A 578 -13.19 -12.82 18.24
CA ASN A 578 -12.24 -12.15 19.14
C ASN A 578 -12.35 -10.62 19.12
N ILE A 579 -13.20 -10.06 18.25
CA ILE A 579 -13.38 -8.61 18.11
C ILE A 579 -14.19 -8.06 19.28
N ASP A 580 -13.63 -7.15 20.07
CA ASP A 580 -14.36 -6.43 21.11
C ASP A 580 -13.98 -4.94 21.13
N SER A 581 -14.78 -4.10 20.47
CA SER A 581 -14.54 -2.65 20.43
C SER A 581 -14.69 -1.94 21.79
N SER A 582 -15.15 -2.65 22.83
CA SER A 582 -15.16 -2.12 24.21
C SER A 582 -13.77 -2.02 24.83
N MET A 583 -12.83 -2.86 24.36
CA MET A 583 -11.45 -2.89 24.83
C MET A 583 -10.78 -1.52 24.67
N THR A 584 -9.82 -1.24 25.53
CA THR A 584 -8.97 -0.04 25.45
C THR A 584 -8.00 -0.15 24.27
N THR A 585 -7.47 0.98 23.81
CA THR A 585 -6.47 1.02 22.73
C THR A 585 -5.25 0.11 22.98
N PRO A 586 -4.65 0.07 24.18
CA PRO A 586 -3.56 -0.88 24.48
C PRO A 586 -4.01 -2.34 24.37
N GLN A 587 -5.21 -2.67 24.87
CA GLN A 587 -5.71 -4.04 24.82
C GLN A 587 -5.95 -4.51 23.39
N LEU A 588 -6.56 -3.67 22.53
CA LEU A 588 -6.74 -3.99 21.11
C LEU A 588 -5.39 -4.12 20.39
N THR A 589 -4.44 -3.22 20.67
CA THR A 589 -3.09 -3.28 20.10
C THR A 589 -2.40 -4.60 20.46
N ARG A 590 -2.51 -5.08 21.70
CA ARG A 590 -1.98 -6.40 22.11
C ARG A 590 -2.61 -7.52 21.30
N SER A 591 -3.94 -7.57 21.19
CA SER A 591 -4.64 -8.60 20.42
C SER A 591 -4.19 -8.62 18.95
N ILE A 592 -4.06 -7.45 18.32
CA ILE A 592 -3.61 -7.32 16.93
C ILE A 592 -2.18 -7.84 16.77
N LEU A 593 -1.26 -7.41 17.64
CA LEU A 593 0.14 -7.83 17.56
C LEU A 593 0.32 -9.32 17.87
N SER A 594 -0.47 -9.89 18.78
CA SER A 594 -0.45 -11.33 19.06
C SER A 594 -0.96 -12.14 17.88
N GLU A 595 -2.02 -11.70 17.19
CA GLU A 595 -2.53 -12.40 15.98
C GLU A 595 -1.52 -12.31 14.82
N LEU A 596 -0.75 -11.21 14.71
CA LEU A 596 0.28 -11.03 13.69
C LEU A 596 1.66 -11.61 14.08
N GLY A 597 1.84 -12.01 15.34
CA GLY A 597 3.15 -12.20 15.99
C GLY A 597 3.99 -13.35 15.45
N ASP A 598 3.38 -14.34 14.80
CA ASP A 598 4.10 -15.53 14.35
C ASP A 598 4.95 -15.29 13.09
N PHE A 599 4.57 -14.35 12.21
CA PHE A 599 5.31 -14.10 10.95
C PHE A 599 5.25 -12.66 10.40
N GLY A 600 4.52 -11.74 11.06
CA GLY A 600 4.06 -10.49 10.44
C GLY A 600 4.69 -9.19 10.93
N ILE A 601 5.53 -9.18 11.98
CA ILE A 601 6.02 -7.94 12.61
C ILE A 601 7.49 -7.68 12.22
N GLN A 602 7.77 -6.50 11.66
CA GLN A 602 9.13 -6.10 11.34
C GLN A 602 9.90 -5.76 12.62
N ARG A 603 11.21 -6.07 12.68
CA ARG A 603 12.05 -5.73 13.86
C ARG A 603 12.10 -4.23 14.16
N THR A 604 11.87 -3.40 13.15
CA THR A 604 11.83 -1.95 13.30
C THR A 604 10.59 -1.46 14.06
N ALA A 605 9.58 -2.31 14.26
CA ALA A 605 8.38 -2.00 15.02
C ALA A 605 8.66 -1.65 16.50
N ILE A 606 9.82 -2.04 17.05
CA ILE A 606 10.24 -1.64 18.40
C ILE A 606 10.68 -0.17 18.50
N PHE A 607 10.86 0.50 17.36
CA PHE A 607 11.29 1.90 17.32
C PHE A 607 10.09 2.84 17.42
N HIS A 608 10.04 3.61 18.49
CA HIS A 608 8.99 4.60 18.75
C HIS A 608 9.47 5.70 19.71
N ASP A 609 8.72 6.78 19.78
CA ASP A 609 8.99 7.95 20.64
C ASP A 609 8.04 8.04 21.85
N GLN A 610 7.16 7.06 22.04
CA GLN A 610 6.14 7.06 23.09
C GLN A 610 6.58 6.38 24.41
N ILE A 611 5.79 6.57 25.47
CA ILE A 611 5.89 5.78 26.70
C ILE A 611 5.26 4.40 26.43
N PRO A 612 5.95 3.28 26.74
CA PRO A 612 5.39 1.94 26.55
C PRO A 612 4.16 1.64 27.42
N MET A 613 3.37 0.65 27.03
CA MET A 613 2.16 0.20 27.75
C MET A 613 2.41 -0.21 29.20
N THR A 614 3.57 -0.78 29.46
CA THR A 614 3.99 -1.25 30.78
C THR A 614 5.41 -0.75 31.07
N ARG A 615 5.76 -0.66 32.35
CA ARG A 615 7.10 -0.23 32.75
C ARG A 615 8.12 -1.38 32.73
N TYR A 616 7.65 -2.58 33.04
CA TYR A 616 8.42 -3.82 33.13
C TYR A 616 7.55 -4.98 32.65
N GLY A 617 8.16 -6.11 32.32
CA GLY A 617 7.49 -7.31 31.84
C GLY A 617 7.09 -7.22 30.37
N GLY A 618 6.20 -8.11 29.96
CA GLY A 618 5.64 -8.11 28.61
C GLY A 618 5.06 -6.75 28.23
N TRP A 619 5.20 -6.40 26.95
CA TRP A 619 4.76 -5.13 26.36
C TRP A 619 5.52 -3.87 26.84
N SER A 620 6.61 -4.01 27.61
CA SER A 620 7.40 -2.87 28.10
C SER A 620 8.19 -2.13 27.00
N TRP A 621 8.16 -2.65 25.78
CA TRP A 621 8.78 -2.13 24.57
C TRP A 621 7.77 -1.58 23.57
N CYS A 622 6.47 -1.77 23.80
CA CYS A 622 5.42 -1.49 22.84
C CYS A 622 4.62 -0.25 23.28
N PRO A 623 4.37 0.73 22.40
CA PRO A 623 3.55 1.90 22.72
C PRO A 623 2.05 1.54 22.84
N PRO A 624 1.23 2.38 23.49
CA PRO A 624 -0.22 2.16 23.65
C PRO A 624 -0.98 1.91 22.35
N SER A 625 -0.55 2.52 21.24
CA SER A 625 -1.17 2.40 19.93
C SER A 625 -0.16 1.83 18.93
N MET A 626 -0.59 0.87 18.10
CA MET A 626 0.24 0.34 17.02
C MET A 626 0.67 1.40 15.99
N PHE A 627 -0.06 2.50 15.87
CA PHE A 627 0.28 3.60 14.95
C PHE A 627 1.47 4.44 15.42
N ASP A 628 1.90 4.25 16.67
CA ASP A 628 3.10 4.87 17.21
C ASP A 628 4.37 4.04 16.99
N MET A 629 4.23 2.82 16.47
CA MET A 629 5.34 1.93 16.18
C MET A 629 5.95 2.24 14.82
N ASP A 630 7.23 1.91 14.63
CA ASP A 630 7.94 2.03 13.34
C ASP A 630 7.97 3.48 12.81
N LYS A 631 8.20 4.44 13.72
CA LYS A 631 8.03 5.89 13.48
C LYS A 631 9.19 6.59 12.74
N ASP A 632 10.19 5.87 12.23
CA ASP A 632 11.35 6.50 11.57
C ASP A 632 11.55 6.03 10.12
N TYR A 633 11.39 6.94 9.18
CA TYR A 633 11.58 6.70 7.73
C TYR A 633 13.05 6.58 7.32
N ARG A 634 14.00 6.68 8.27
CA ARG A 634 15.45 6.59 8.03
C ARG A 634 16.07 5.30 8.55
N LEU A 635 15.26 4.25 8.72
CA LEU A 635 15.74 2.99 9.27
C LEU A 635 16.93 2.42 8.48
N PRO A 636 17.89 1.78 9.17
CA PRO A 636 19.03 1.16 8.52
C PRO A 636 18.54 0.15 7.48
N ARG A 637 19.12 0.25 6.28
CA ARG A 637 18.81 -0.60 5.13
C ARG A 637 19.01 -2.06 5.53
N ILE A 638 17.92 -2.81 5.61
CA ILE A 638 17.95 -4.27 5.74
C ILE A 638 18.58 -4.81 4.45
N ASP A 639 19.71 -5.54 4.56
CA ASP A 639 20.31 -6.23 3.43
C ASP A 639 19.44 -7.45 3.08
N PRO A 640 18.73 -7.44 1.93
CA PRO A 640 17.82 -8.51 1.56
C PRO A 640 18.54 -9.83 1.24
N ASN A 641 19.88 -9.84 1.17
CA ASN A 641 20.65 -11.07 1.00
C ASN A 641 21.10 -11.67 2.33
N ASN A 642 20.91 -10.95 3.44
CA ASN A 642 21.23 -11.43 4.77
C ASN A 642 19.97 -12.02 5.40
N ARG A 643 19.90 -13.36 5.45
CA ARG A 643 18.75 -14.09 6.05
C ARG A 643 18.54 -13.73 7.52
N ASP A 644 19.62 -13.44 8.24
CA ASP A 644 19.54 -13.03 9.65
C ASP A 644 18.91 -11.65 9.77
N GLU A 645 19.12 -10.76 8.78
CA GLU A 645 18.48 -9.45 8.74
C GLU A 645 17.01 -9.48 8.30
N LEU A 646 16.54 -10.56 7.68
CA LEU A 646 15.15 -10.73 7.24
C LEU A 646 14.25 -11.43 8.27
N THR A 647 14.82 -11.95 9.37
CA THR A 647 14.04 -12.64 10.40
C THR A 647 13.11 -11.65 11.12
N PRO A 648 11.78 -11.87 11.14
CA PRO A 648 10.82 -10.96 11.77
C PRO A 648 11.00 -10.90 13.28
N LEU A 649 10.38 -9.90 13.90
CA LEU A 649 10.25 -9.83 15.35
C LEU A 649 9.20 -10.87 15.79
N VAL A 650 9.59 -11.79 16.66
CA VAL A 650 8.66 -12.73 17.27
C VAL A 650 8.05 -12.06 18.49
N VAL A 651 6.72 -11.99 18.56
CA VAL A 651 6.01 -11.46 19.72
C VAL A 651 5.24 -12.59 20.39
N THR A 652 5.65 -12.95 21.60
CA THR A 652 5.00 -14.02 22.36
C THR A 652 3.61 -13.59 22.88
N PRO A 653 2.72 -14.53 23.24
CA PRO A 653 1.40 -14.20 23.79
C PRO A 653 1.44 -13.36 25.07
N ASP A 654 2.49 -13.48 25.89
CA ASP A 654 2.72 -12.68 27.08
C ASP A 654 3.33 -11.29 26.78
N GLY A 655 3.67 -11.00 25.52
CA GLY A 655 4.13 -9.68 25.07
C GLY A 655 5.63 -9.48 25.06
N VAL A 656 6.42 -10.55 25.06
CA VAL A 656 7.88 -10.49 24.92
C VAL A 656 8.21 -10.33 23.45
N ALA A 657 9.07 -9.37 23.13
CA ALA A 657 9.63 -9.22 21.78
C ALA A 657 10.98 -9.92 21.68
N GLU A 658 11.15 -10.75 20.66
CA GLU A 658 12.36 -11.54 20.42
C GLU A 658 12.85 -11.39 18.98
N GLY A 659 14.17 -11.31 18.79
CA GLY A 659 14.75 -11.24 17.46
C GLY A 659 16.26 -11.04 17.46
N PHE A 660 16.86 -11.06 16.27
CA PHE A 660 18.29 -10.79 16.07
C PHE A 660 18.57 -9.28 16.01
N PHE A 661 19.56 -8.83 16.79
CA PHE A 661 20.01 -7.45 16.83
C PHE A 661 21.53 -7.34 16.78
N ALA A 662 22.01 -6.27 16.16
CA ALA A 662 23.38 -5.81 16.33
C ALA A 662 23.49 -5.07 17.66
N VAL A 663 24.33 -5.57 18.57
CA VAL A 663 24.45 -5.10 19.94
C VAL A 663 25.75 -4.34 20.14
N PHE A 664 25.62 -3.14 20.70
CA PHE A 664 26.73 -2.24 21.00
C PHE A 664 26.76 -1.92 22.51
N PRO A 665 27.78 -2.37 23.25
CA PRO A 665 27.97 -1.96 24.65
C PRO A 665 28.17 -0.44 24.74
N VAL A 666 27.54 0.22 25.72
CA VAL A 666 27.72 1.66 25.93
C VAL A 666 28.98 1.90 26.77
N ARG A 667 29.90 2.74 26.27
CA ARG A 667 31.07 3.18 27.04
C ARG A 667 30.82 4.56 27.61
N ARG A 668 31.52 4.89 28.69
CA ARG A 668 31.40 6.21 29.35
C ARG A 668 31.68 7.39 28.41
N GLN A 669 32.57 7.21 27.44
CA GLN A 669 32.89 8.21 26.42
C GLN A 669 31.77 8.40 25.37
N ASP A 670 30.85 7.45 25.24
CA ASP A 670 29.78 7.47 24.24
C ASP A 670 28.50 8.13 24.79
N CYS A 671 28.37 8.30 26.12
CA CYS A 671 27.17 8.80 26.78
C CYS A 671 26.68 10.15 26.23
N ASP A 672 27.60 11.08 25.99
CA ASP A 672 27.28 12.42 25.45
C ASP A 672 26.79 12.37 23.99
N ASN A 673 27.02 11.25 23.29
CA ASN A 673 26.60 11.01 21.91
C ASN A 673 25.30 10.19 21.82
N ILE A 674 24.64 9.92 22.94
CA ILE A 674 23.38 9.17 23.02
C ILE A 674 22.27 10.13 23.44
N LEU A 675 21.29 10.32 22.55
CA LEU A 675 20.17 11.22 22.76
C LEU A 675 18.85 10.45 22.70
N PRO A 676 17.92 10.63 23.66
CA PRO A 676 16.60 10.03 23.57
C PRO A 676 15.84 10.58 22.35
N VAL A 677 15.11 9.71 21.64
CA VAL A 677 14.26 10.09 20.50
C VAL A 677 13.01 10.84 20.96
N SER A 678 12.48 10.46 22.13
CA SER A 678 11.25 11.02 22.69
C SER A 678 11.45 12.42 23.27
N SER A 679 10.46 13.29 23.06
CA SER A 679 10.34 14.57 23.75
C SER A 679 9.71 14.47 25.14
N HIS A 680 9.19 13.30 25.54
CA HIS A 680 8.49 13.14 26.81
C HIS A 680 9.46 13.08 28.01
N PRO A 681 9.31 13.93 29.06
CA PRO A 681 10.26 14.03 30.17
C PRO A 681 10.55 12.70 30.90
N ALA A 682 9.55 11.83 31.04
CA ALA A 682 9.74 10.52 31.68
C ALA A 682 10.64 9.57 30.86
N VAL A 683 10.64 9.66 29.53
CA VAL A 683 11.52 8.86 28.68
C VAL A 683 12.94 9.40 28.78
N ILE A 684 13.09 10.72 28.71
CA ILE A 684 14.37 11.42 28.86
C ILE A 684 15.01 11.09 30.22
N ALA A 685 14.27 11.21 31.31
CA ALA A 685 14.76 10.91 32.65
C ALA A 685 15.22 9.45 32.81
N ARG A 686 14.49 8.48 32.24
CA ARG A 686 14.89 7.06 32.24
C ARG A 686 16.18 6.83 31.46
N CYS A 687 16.31 7.46 30.30
CA CYS A 687 17.51 7.37 29.48
C CYS A 687 18.73 7.92 30.22
N LEU A 688 18.62 9.14 30.79
CA LEU A 688 19.70 9.77 31.54
C LEU A 688 20.10 8.96 32.77
N ALA A 689 19.12 8.46 33.55
CA ALA A 689 19.39 7.63 34.71
C ALA A 689 20.10 6.31 34.35
N ALA A 690 19.74 5.68 33.23
CA ALA A 690 20.43 4.48 32.75
C ALA A 690 21.89 4.78 32.36
N LEU A 691 22.13 5.94 31.73
CA LEU A 691 23.46 6.36 31.28
C LEU A 691 24.41 6.79 32.44
N GLU A 692 23.92 6.92 33.67
CA GLU A 692 24.79 7.07 34.85
C GLU A 692 25.66 5.83 35.10
N GLU A 693 25.18 4.64 34.69
CA GLU A 693 25.90 3.37 34.79
C GLU A 693 26.08 2.74 33.38
N PRO A 694 26.94 3.31 32.51
CA PRO A 694 27.03 2.90 31.11
C PRO A 694 27.44 1.43 30.91
N GLY A 695 28.24 0.86 31.82
CA GLY A 695 28.61 -0.57 31.81
C GLY A 695 27.42 -1.54 32.00
N LYS A 696 26.24 -1.02 32.35
CA LYS A 696 24.96 -1.75 32.46
C LYS A 696 23.99 -1.39 31.33
N CYS A 697 24.48 -0.78 30.26
CA CYS A 697 23.69 -0.35 29.12
C CYS A 697 24.26 -0.87 27.80
N MET A 698 23.38 -1.23 26.89
CA MET A 698 23.72 -1.56 25.51
C MET A 698 22.67 -1.01 24.55
N ILE A 699 23.07 -0.81 23.31
CA ILE A 699 22.20 -0.32 22.23
C ILE A 699 21.96 -1.47 21.26
N LEU A 700 20.67 -1.77 21.04
CA LEU A 700 20.21 -2.71 20.02
C LEU A 700 19.95 -1.95 18.71
N LYS A 701 20.48 -2.44 17.60
CA LYS A 701 20.22 -1.90 16.25
C LYS A 701 19.74 -2.99 15.30
N VAL A 702 18.95 -2.58 14.32
CA VAL A 702 18.54 -3.42 13.20
C VAL A 702 19.50 -3.17 12.04
N GLY A 703 20.12 -4.22 11.47
CA GLY A 703 21.08 -4.13 10.36
C GLY A 703 22.57 -4.06 10.80
N LEU A 704 23.47 -4.64 9.99
CA LEU A 704 24.89 -4.82 10.35
C LEU A 704 25.83 -3.67 9.92
N LYS A 705 25.42 -2.79 9.00
CA LYS A 705 26.31 -1.76 8.45
C LYS A 705 26.05 -0.39 9.08
N ALA A 706 26.88 -0.02 10.05
CA ALA A 706 27.03 1.37 10.44
C ALA A 706 27.56 2.16 9.23
N ALA A 707 26.71 2.98 8.60
CA ALA A 707 27.18 3.91 7.58
C ALA A 707 28.21 4.84 8.22
N LYS A 708 29.33 5.08 7.51
CA LYS A 708 30.40 5.95 8.00
C LYS A 708 29.81 7.33 8.30
N SER A 709 29.82 7.75 9.57
CA SER A 709 29.46 9.10 10.05
C SER A 709 27.98 9.55 9.92
N HIS A 710 27.01 8.77 10.39
CA HIS A 710 25.63 9.25 10.55
C HIS A 710 25.05 8.96 11.94
N LEU A 711 24.17 9.87 12.40
CA LEU A 711 23.28 9.66 13.53
C LEU A 711 22.44 8.41 13.26
N THR A 712 22.50 7.40 14.12
CA THR A 712 21.80 6.12 13.94
C THR A 712 20.79 5.87 15.04
N LEU A 713 19.61 5.40 14.65
CA LEU A 713 18.56 4.99 15.57
C LEU A 713 18.90 3.62 16.19
N GLY A 714 18.62 3.48 17.49
CA GLY A 714 18.73 2.23 18.22
C GLY A 714 17.80 2.21 19.44
N VAL A 715 17.77 1.07 20.13
CA VAL A 715 17.06 0.93 21.40
C VAL A 715 18.08 0.79 22.52
N LEU A 716 18.07 1.72 23.47
CA LEU A 716 18.82 1.60 24.70
C LEU A 716 18.13 0.59 25.62
N VAL A 717 18.88 -0.41 26.06
CA VAL A 717 18.40 -1.46 26.95
C VAL A 717 19.42 -1.75 28.05
N SER A 718 18.95 -2.34 29.14
CA SER A 718 19.81 -2.86 30.21
C SER A 718 19.70 -4.38 30.28
N PRO A 719 20.81 -5.13 30.34
CA PRO A 719 20.76 -6.58 30.36
C PRO A 719 20.26 -7.09 31.72
N VAL A 720 19.42 -8.11 31.68
CA VAL A 720 18.94 -8.87 32.84
C VAL A 720 19.13 -10.36 32.57
N ARG A 721 18.87 -11.23 33.54
CA ARG A 721 19.08 -12.68 33.36
C ARG A 721 18.21 -13.23 32.22
N GLY A 722 18.83 -13.57 31.09
CA GLY A 722 18.16 -14.17 29.92
C GLY A 722 17.29 -13.22 29.09
N SER A 723 17.36 -11.90 29.34
CA SER A 723 16.54 -10.90 28.64
C SER A 723 17.14 -9.50 28.72
N CYS A 724 16.43 -8.53 28.15
CA CYS A 724 16.77 -7.11 28.20
C CYS A 724 15.59 -6.31 28.76
N ARG A 725 15.89 -5.34 29.61
CA ARG A 725 14.95 -4.30 30.05
C ARG A 725 14.98 -3.16 29.05
N TYR A 726 13.82 -2.84 28.46
CA TYR A 726 13.65 -1.69 27.58
C TYR A 726 13.80 -0.37 28.38
N ILE A 727 14.59 0.57 27.87
CA ILE A 727 14.71 1.91 28.45
C ILE A 727 14.03 2.95 27.55
N ALA A 728 14.56 3.13 26.32
CA ALA A 728 14.07 4.10 25.36
C ALA A 728 14.68 3.88 23.96
N CYS A 729 14.03 4.38 22.92
CA CYS A 729 14.70 4.61 21.63
C CYS A 729 15.64 5.81 21.73
N VAL A 730 16.83 5.66 21.14
CA VAL A 730 17.91 6.64 21.18
C VAL A 730 18.52 6.86 19.80
N TYR A 731 18.91 8.09 19.53
CA TYR A 731 19.87 8.42 18.50
C TYR A 731 21.28 8.28 19.06
N SER A 732 22.17 7.65 18.29
CA SER A 732 23.56 7.42 18.69
C SER A 732 24.53 7.71 17.55
N ILE A 733 25.63 8.39 17.88
CA ILE A 733 26.80 8.54 17.01
C ILE A 733 27.86 7.58 17.55
N ILE A 734 27.73 6.30 17.22
CA ILE A 734 28.71 5.29 17.69
C ILE A 734 29.90 5.29 16.72
N PRO A 735 31.15 5.40 17.22
CA PRO A 735 32.34 5.32 16.38
C PRO A 735 32.40 4.00 15.59
N LEU A 736 32.92 4.08 14.36
CA LEU A 736 33.04 2.94 13.41
C LEU A 736 33.97 1.80 13.88
N ASP A 737 34.67 1.98 15.00
CA ASP A 737 35.73 1.08 15.46
C ASP A 737 35.22 0.00 16.44
N VAL A 738 33.90 -0.12 16.63
CA VAL A 738 33.30 -1.18 17.46
C VAL A 738 32.58 -2.18 16.56
N ASP A 739 33.15 -3.37 16.44
CA ASP A 739 32.49 -4.48 15.75
C ASP A 739 31.18 -4.84 16.48
N PRO A 740 30.02 -4.81 15.80
CA PRO A 740 28.76 -5.19 16.41
C PRO A 740 28.76 -6.66 16.79
N ILE A 741 28.13 -6.99 17.93
CA ILE A 741 27.85 -8.38 18.30
C ILE A 741 26.44 -8.70 17.81
N LEU A 742 26.32 -9.63 16.85
CA LEU A 742 25.01 -10.12 16.44
C LEU A 742 24.53 -11.14 17.46
N MET A 743 23.37 -10.91 18.06
CA MET A 743 22.79 -11.83 19.03
C MET A 743 21.26 -11.83 19.02
N TRP A 744 20.67 -12.94 19.42
CA TRP A 744 19.25 -13.03 19.72
C TRP A 744 18.97 -12.35 21.06
N CYS A 745 18.12 -11.33 21.06
CA CYS A 745 17.70 -10.64 22.28
C CYS A 745 16.21 -10.86 22.51
N SER A 746 15.82 -11.01 23.78
CA SER A 746 14.44 -10.91 24.23
C SER A 746 14.25 -9.61 25.02
N ILE A 747 13.10 -8.97 24.88
CA ILE A 747 12.74 -7.74 25.58
C ILE A 747 11.37 -7.94 26.25
N GLY A 748 11.32 -7.73 27.57
CA GLY A 748 10.10 -7.87 28.37
C GLY A 748 10.04 -9.10 29.29
N ARG A 749 11.12 -9.91 29.38
CA ARG A 749 11.27 -10.92 30.45
C ARG A 749 12.17 -10.38 31.56
N ASP A 750 11.86 -9.20 32.08
CA ASP A 750 12.67 -8.49 33.07
C ASP A 750 12.02 -8.38 34.45
N VAL A 751 11.04 -9.24 34.71
CA VAL A 751 10.37 -9.44 36.01
C VAL A 751 10.40 -10.92 36.41
N ASP A 752 10.32 -11.20 37.71
CA ASP A 752 10.15 -12.56 38.23
C ASP A 752 8.68 -13.02 38.23
N GLU A 753 8.42 -14.22 38.74
CA GLU A 753 7.07 -14.80 38.85
C GLU A 753 6.11 -13.97 39.73
N LEU A 754 6.64 -13.07 40.56
CA LEU A 754 5.88 -12.16 41.42
C LEU A 754 5.77 -10.75 40.83
N ASN A 755 6.13 -10.57 39.54
CA ASN A 755 6.20 -9.28 38.84
C ASN A 755 7.20 -8.28 39.45
N VAL A 756 8.22 -8.75 40.17
CA VAL A 756 9.28 -7.91 40.71
C VAL A 756 10.38 -7.73 39.65
N PRO A 757 10.83 -6.49 39.35
CA PRO A 757 11.87 -6.25 38.36
C PRO A 757 13.19 -6.96 38.71
N LEU A 758 13.73 -7.72 37.75
CA LEU A 758 15.01 -8.42 37.88
C LEU A 758 16.19 -7.43 38.01
N PRO A 759 17.28 -7.83 38.70
CA PRO A 759 18.47 -6.99 38.81
C PRO A 759 19.16 -6.83 37.45
N ILE A 760 19.68 -5.63 37.21
CA ILE A 760 20.46 -5.30 36.01
C ILE A 760 21.88 -5.88 36.16
N LEU A 761 22.37 -6.51 35.10
CA LEU A 761 23.70 -7.11 35.03
C LEU A 761 24.70 -6.16 34.36
N PHE A 762 26.01 -6.43 34.52
CA PHE A 762 27.00 -5.80 33.67
C PHE A 762 26.97 -6.43 32.27
N VAL A 763 27.23 -5.62 31.25
CA VAL A 763 27.22 -6.09 29.86
C VAL A 763 28.29 -7.16 29.62
N GLU A 764 29.46 -7.05 30.27
CA GLU A 764 30.51 -8.07 30.15
C GLU A 764 30.04 -9.44 30.64
N ASP A 765 29.26 -9.50 31.73
CA ASP A 765 28.73 -10.73 32.29
C ASP A 765 27.81 -11.41 31.28
N MET A 766 26.85 -10.66 30.70
CA MET A 766 25.92 -11.18 29.70
C MET A 766 26.65 -11.72 28.46
N LEU A 767 27.61 -10.95 27.94
CA LEU A 767 28.38 -11.34 26.76
C LEU A 767 29.28 -12.55 27.02
N SER A 768 29.76 -12.73 28.25
CA SER A 768 30.56 -13.90 28.63
C SER A 768 29.73 -15.20 28.64
N THR A 769 28.48 -15.14 29.12
CA THR A 769 27.56 -16.30 29.13
C THR A 769 27.10 -16.72 27.73
N ASN A 770 26.92 -15.78 26.80
CA ASN A 770 26.45 -16.10 25.44
C ASN A 770 27.53 -16.70 24.54
N LYS A 771 28.82 -16.56 24.86
CA LYS A 771 29.90 -17.26 24.13
C LYS A 771 29.86 -18.79 24.26
N GLY A 772 29.06 -19.34 25.19
CA GLY A 772 28.91 -20.78 25.42
C GLY A 772 27.72 -21.44 24.72
N LEU A 773 26.78 -20.66 24.15
CA LEU A 773 25.67 -21.17 23.35
C LEU A 773 26.07 -21.08 21.89
N GLY A 774 26.57 -22.19 21.34
CA GLY A 774 26.82 -22.29 19.90
C GLY A 774 25.57 -21.86 19.14
N LEU A 775 25.72 -20.86 18.27
CA LEU A 775 24.76 -20.56 17.22
C LEU A 775 24.44 -21.86 16.44
N PRO A 776 23.18 -22.13 16.08
CA PRO A 776 22.85 -23.11 15.05
C PRO A 776 23.57 -22.82 13.73
#